data_AF-A0A6H5G5A1-F1
#
_entry.id   AF-A0A6H5G5A1-F1
#
_cell.length_a   1.000
_cell.length_b   1.000
_cell.length_c   1.000
_cell.angle_alpha   90.00
_cell.angle_beta   90.00
_cell.angle_gamma   90.00
#
_symmetry.space_group_name_H-M   'P 1'
#
loop_
_entity.id
_entity.type
_entity.pdbx_description
1 polymer ?
#
loop_
_entity_poly.entity_id
_entity_poly.type
_entity_poly.pdbx_seq_one_letter_code
_entity_poly.pdbx_strand_id
1 'polypeptide(L)'
;MDVAKSLFGSRPHDGYAGRKDFNDIVETAASDEEEETGYSSYRSSCGGVGLLKPSPNGPFSAVTPTLWPQDILAKLASNPDDPELRLRWFAQLEFNSSVGSSDLSWESVPATLPKTDKLRQMVRQGIPHSLRPQLYLRFSGALEKRLKSKSTYEELVQNSGGDSEHSSIEIEKDLLRSMPGNYFFQTSTSPAIPRLRRILRALAWLYPSIGYCQGMSLFCSHLLLIMDEENVFWMMSTIIEDLLPPGYFTKTLAGIAFLRIDTNTSWVCILRISTTIIVNSFCVHVDMHVLDALARRYLPDAAKSLDAFDVDFKLTVVPWFSSIFATFFRHIRITLRIWDMFFLDGSLVLFSIALGLLHLCEIVVELRDAIRQVARHFLSTEPNLYNEDLLIPDYSIDSHSKDLDAYLNVSKNRCRRAKALLDFERNDDDELGFRKNDIITIISQNDEHCWVGELNGLRGWFPAKFVEVLDERSKRYSCAGDDSVNEAITDLVRGTFCPAIKQVLEHGMRRPNFLGGPCHPWLFIEEAATKEVERDFNSVYSRLVLCKTYRLDEDGKVLTPEELLYRCVQAINSSHVNAQMDVKLRSLVCLGLNEQVLHLWLEALCSCMEVVQKWYHGWSFVSSPGWVQVKCELRVLASFSFSLNPDWELRPGRNREGAGEPSLKDGVRDMLVKHHLFSWDL
;
A
#
# COMPACT_ATOMS: atom_id res chain seq x y z
N MET A 1 2.42 -3.89 -17.00
CA MET A 1 2.01 -2.62 -16.36
C MET A 1 0.54 -2.27 -16.61
N ASP A 2 0.09 -2.01 -17.84
CA ASP A 2 -1.30 -1.54 -18.06
C ASP A 2 -2.41 -2.54 -17.68
N VAL A 3 -2.12 -3.84 -17.74
CA VAL A 3 -3.00 -4.91 -17.23
C VAL A 3 -3.14 -4.82 -15.70
N ALA A 4 -2.04 -4.72 -14.96
CA ALA A 4 -2.05 -4.51 -13.52
C ALA A 4 -2.76 -3.20 -13.13
N LYS A 5 -2.52 -2.10 -13.85
CA LYS A 5 -3.21 -0.82 -13.67
C LYS A 5 -4.75 -0.94 -13.81
N SER A 6 -5.24 -1.87 -14.62
CA SER A 6 -6.69 -2.02 -14.83
C SER A 6 -7.40 -2.80 -13.71
N LEU A 7 -6.68 -3.69 -13.00
CA LEU A 7 -7.21 -4.42 -11.84
C LEU A 7 -7.62 -3.46 -10.73
N PHE A 8 -6.78 -2.46 -10.47
CA PHE A 8 -6.98 -1.47 -9.42
C PHE A 8 -7.70 -0.20 -9.95
N GLY A 9 -7.94 -0.10 -11.25
CA GLY A 9 -8.40 1.12 -11.91
C GLY A 9 -9.92 1.24 -12.16
N SER A 10 -10.75 0.33 -11.66
CA SER A 10 -12.12 0.16 -12.17
C SER A 10 -13.22 0.22 -11.11
N ARG A 11 -13.84 1.41 -11.00
CA ARG A 11 -15.28 1.74 -10.94
C ARG A 11 -15.73 2.73 -9.85
N PRO A 12 -16.84 3.47 -10.10
CA PRO A 12 -17.33 4.52 -9.20
C PRO A 12 -18.08 3.89 -8.02
N HIS A 13 -18.18 4.60 -6.90
CA HIS A 13 -19.44 4.80 -6.16
C HIS A 13 -19.20 5.27 -4.73
N ASP A 14 -20.16 6.10 -4.31
CA ASP A 14 -20.61 6.50 -2.99
C ASP A 14 -20.03 5.75 -1.78
N GLY A 15 -19.60 6.54 -0.80
CA GLY A 15 -19.54 6.09 0.59
C GLY A 15 -18.18 6.16 1.28
N TYR A 16 -17.52 7.32 1.25
CA TYR A 16 -16.91 7.80 2.50
C TYR A 16 -17.93 8.73 3.15
N ALA A 17 -18.90 8.12 3.84
CA ALA A 17 -19.79 8.88 4.69
C ALA A 17 -18.96 9.39 5.88
N GLY A 18 -18.99 10.71 6.09
CA GLY A 18 -18.20 11.36 7.13
C GLY A 18 -18.54 10.85 8.53
N ARG A 19 -17.57 11.06 9.42
CA ARG A 19 -17.50 11.01 10.91
C ARG A 19 -18.73 10.67 11.78
N LYS A 20 -19.98 10.86 11.33
CA LYS A 20 -21.21 10.47 12.05
C LYS A 20 -21.67 9.05 11.74
N ASP A 21 -21.66 8.62 10.48
CA ASP A 21 -22.19 7.29 10.09
C ASP A 21 -21.25 6.13 10.50
N PHE A 22 -19.97 6.44 10.77
CA PHE A 22 -18.99 5.48 11.27
C PHE A 22 -19.32 4.97 12.68
N ASN A 23 -19.84 5.83 13.57
CA ASN A 23 -20.19 5.41 14.93
C ASN A 23 -21.41 4.47 14.93
N ASP A 24 -22.38 4.69 14.05
CA ASP A 24 -23.57 3.83 13.93
C ASP A 24 -23.21 2.44 13.38
N ILE A 25 -22.24 2.35 12.45
CA ILE A 25 -21.74 1.06 11.93
C ILE A 25 -20.95 0.30 13.00
N VAL A 26 -20.16 1.00 13.82
CA VAL A 26 -19.39 0.39 14.93
C VAL A 26 -20.32 -0.14 16.02
N GLU A 27 -21.40 0.58 16.36
CA GLU A 27 -22.40 0.08 17.31
C GLU A 27 -23.19 -1.13 16.77
N THR A 28 -23.39 -1.21 15.45
CA THR A 28 -24.07 -2.35 14.81
C THR A 28 -23.14 -3.56 14.62
N ALA A 29 -21.83 -3.35 14.42
CA ALA A 29 -20.85 -4.43 14.30
C ALA A 29 -20.45 -5.03 15.66
N ALA A 30 -20.46 -4.21 16.72
CA ALA A 30 -20.15 -4.66 18.08
C ALA A 30 -21.25 -5.56 18.69
N SER A 31 -22.46 -5.60 18.12
CA SER A 31 -23.51 -6.51 18.58
C SER A 31 -23.45 -7.93 17.98
N ASP A 32 -22.59 -8.16 16.98
CA ASP A 32 -22.50 -9.43 16.25
C ASP A 32 -21.21 -10.23 16.53
N GLU A 33 -20.34 -9.76 17.43
CA GLU A 33 -19.08 -10.43 17.81
C GLU A 33 -19.08 -10.97 19.25
N GLU A 34 -19.96 -11.94 19.53
CA GLU A 34 -19.75 -12.86 20.65
C GLU A 34 -19.75 -14.31 20.13
N GLU A 35 -18.54 -14.81 19.82
CA GLU A 35 -18.08 -16.21 19.93
C GLU A 35 -17.03 -16.54 18.85
N GLU A 36 -15.74 -16.37 19.15
CA GLU A 36 -14.68 -17.23 18.57
C GLU A 36 -13.33 -17.06 19.31
N THR A 37 -13.26 -17.55 20.56
CA THR A 37 -11.97 -17.78 21.24
C THR A 37 -11.68 -19.28 21.28
N GLY A 38 -10.96 -19.81 20.29
CA GLY A 38 -10.66 -21.24 20.28
C GLY A 38 -9.93 -21.84 19.08
N TYR A 39 -8.93 -21.18 18.48
CA TYR A 39 -8.10 -21.82 17.45
C TYR A 39 -6.61 -21.52 17.62
N SER A 40 -6.02 -22.04 18.71
CA SER A 40 -4.58 -22.19 18.84
C SER A 40 -4.28 -23.60 19.33
N SER A 41 -4.21 -24.58 18.41
CA SER A 41 -3.43 -25.83 18.55
C SER A 41 -3.80 -26.86 17.48
N TYR A 42 -3.56 -26.59 16.19
CA TYR A 42 -3.41 -27.66 15.17
C TYR A 42 -2.44 -27.21 14.07
N ARG A 43 -1.15 -27.10 14.44
CA ARG A 43 -0.03 -27.06 13.50
C ARG A 43 0.94 -28.16 13.90
N SER A 44 0.88 -29.32 13.25
CA SER A 44 2.03 -30.21 13.14
C SER A 44 1.89 -31.20 11.99
N SER A 45 3.02 -31.41 11.31
CA SER A 45 3.32 -32.39 10.26
C SER A 45 2.94 -32.02 8.81
N CYS A 46 3.64 -31.02 8.28
CA CYS A 46 3.86 -30.85 6.84
C CYS A 46 5.22 -31.49 6.49
N GLY A 47 5.21 -32.71 5.94
CA GLY A 47 6.41 -33.32 5.36
C GLY A 47 6.52 -33.01 3.88
N GLY A 48 7.62 -32.35 3.47
CA GLY A 48 8.05 -32.16 2.08
C GLY A 48 7.82 -30.75 1.53
N VAL A 49 8.87 -29.92 1.60
CA VAL A 49 8.94 -28.48 1.27
C VAL A 49 8.13 -27.61 2.23
N GLY A 50 8.77 -27.24 3.35
CA GLY A 50 8.28 -26.17 4.20
C GLY A 50 8.11 -24.92 3.36
N LEU A 51 6.85 -24.50 3.18
CA LEU A 51 6.51 -23.22 2.60
C LEU A 51 7.18 -22.15 3.49
N LEU A 52 8.32 -21.63 3.05
CA LEU A 52 9.00 -20.50 3.66
C LEU A 52 8.01 -19.34 3.68
N LYS A 53 7.27 -19.21 4.78
CA LYS A 53 6.39 -18.07 4.99
C LYS A 53 7.32 -16.89 5.26
N PRO A 54 7.31 -15.82 4.44
CA PRO A 54 8.09 -14.64 4.73
C PRO A 54 7.85 -14.21 6.18
N SER A 55 8.91 -13.84 6.89
CA SER A 55 8.72 -13.25 8.21
C SER A 55 7.81 -12.02 8.05
N PRO A 56 6.86 -11.76 8.97
CA PRO A 56 5.98 -10.58 8.91
C PRO A 56 6.73 -9.24 8.78
N ASN A 57 8.04 -9.25 9.07
CA ASN A 57 8.93 -8.11 9.05
C ASN A 57 10.02 -8.16 7.97
N GLY A 58 10.05 -9.22 7.16
CA GLY A 58 10.96 -9.35 6.03
C GLY A 58 10.55 -8.48 4.84
N PRO A 59 11.44 -8.26 3.86
CA PRO A 59 11.15 -7.51 2.62
C PRO A 59 9.99 -8.11 1.81
N PHE A 60 9.80 -9.44 1.92
CA PHE A 60 8.73 -10.19 1.28
C PHE A 60 7.41 -10.16 2.05
N SER A 61 7.35 -9.51 3.22
CA SER A 61 6.10 -9.40 3.96
C SER A 61 5.07 -8.58 3.19
N ALA A 62 5.49 -7.57 2.41
CA ALA A 62 4.62 -6.79 1.52
C ALA A 62 4.04 -7.64 0.37
N VAL A 63 4.75 -8.73 0.02
CA VAL A 63 4.37 -9.75 -0.96
C VAL A 63 3.42 -10.78 -0.33
N THR A 64 3.12 -10.69 0.98
CA THR A 64 2.13 -11.54 1.64
C THR A 64 0.76 -10.84 1.76
N PRO A 65 -0.34 -11.53 1.43
CA PRO A 65 -1.71 -11.00 1.54
C PRO A 65 -2.11 -10.55 2.96
N THR A 66 -1.36 -11.00 3.96
CA THR A 66 -1.60 -10.72 5.38
C THR A 66 -1.25 -9.29 5.82
N LEU A 67 -0.51 -8.52 5.01
CA LEU A 67 -0.20 -7.11 5.30
C LEU A 67 -1.12 -6.10 4.60
N TRP A 68 -2.04 -6.58 3.76
CA TRP A 68 -3.07 -5.73 3.19
C TRP A 68 -4.21 -5.67 4.21
N PRO A 69 -4.64 -4.48 4.67
CA PRO A 69 -5.75 -4.40 5.61
C PRO A 69 -6.97 -5.12 5.03
N GLN A 70 -7.58 -6.03 5.78
CA GLN A 70 -8.57 -6.95 5.23
C GLN A 70 -9.85 -6.22 4.80
N ASP A 71 -10.18 -5.13 5.49
CA ASP A 71 -11.34 -4.28 5.20
C ASP A 71 -11.17 -3.46 3.92
N ILE A 72 -9.93 -3.29 3.49
CA ILE A 72 -9.54 -2.57 2.28
C ILE A 72 -9.70 -3.44 1.06
N LEU A 73 -9.29 -4.71 1.18
CA LEU A 73 -9.59 -5.73 0.20
C LEU A 73 -11.11 -5.95 0.08
N ALA A 74 -11.85 -5.79 1.18
CA ALA A 74 -13.31 -5.85 1.22
C ALA A 74 -14.00 -4.59 0.64
N LYS A 75 -13.45 -3.38 0.85
CA LYS A 75 -13.95 -2.11 0.29
C LYS A 75 -13.61 -1.89 -1.17
N LEU A 76 -12.39 -2.26 -1.61
CA LEU A 76 -12.03 -2.38 -3.05
C LEU A 76 -12.94 -3.34 -3.81
N ALA A 77 -13.61 -4.21 -3.07
CA ALA A 77 -14.54 -5.19 -3.58
C ALA A 77 -15.97 -4.64 -3.77
N SER A 78 -16.29 -3.37 -3.50
CA SER A 78 -17.68 -2.88 -3.51
C SER A 78 -18.44 -3.07 -4.85
N ASN A 79 -19.74 -3.31 -4.66
CA ASN A 79 -20.82 -3.84 -5.53
C ASN A 79 -20.48 -4.76 -6.75
N PRO A 80 -20.55 -6.11 -6.60
CA PRO A 80 -20.25 -7.07 -7.68
C PRO A 80 -21.19 -7.03 -8.90
N ASP A 81 -22.33 -6.36 -8.78
CA ASP A 81 -23.29 -6.14 -9.86
C ASP A 81 -23.73 -4.67 -9.89
N ASP A 82 -22.79 -3.72 -9.94
CA ASP A 82 -23.16 -2.33 -10.23
C ASP A 82 -24.02 -2.30 -11.53
N PRO A 83 -25.28 -1.82 -11.43
CA PRO A 83 -26.25 -1.86 -12.52
C PRO A 83 -25.77 -1.17 -13.79
N GLU A 84 -24.97 -0.11 -13.65
CA GLU A 84 -24.53 0.69 -14.80
C GLU A 84 -23.57 -0.11 -15.67
N LEU A 85 -22.60 -0.81 -15.10
CA LEU A 85 -21.74 -1.65 -15.92
C LEU A 85 -22.46 -2.90 -16.43
N ARG A 86 -23.41 -3.45 -15.66
CA ARG A 86 -24.22 -4.55 -16.16
C ARG A 86 -24.98 -4.14 -17.42
N LEU A 87 -25.57 -2.95 -17.42
CA LEU A 87 -26.23 -2.35 -18.59
C LEU A 87 -25.25 -2.15 -19.76
N ARG A 88 -24.05 -1.62 -19.50
CA ARG A 88 -23.00 -1.44 -20.54
C ARG A 88 -22.60 -2.77 -21.19
N TRP A 89 -22.51 -3.84 -20.41
CA TRP A 89 -22.22 -5.18 -20.93
C TRP A 89 -23.36 -5.73 -21.77
N PHE A 90 -24.61 -5.62 -21.30
CA PHE A 90 -25.77 -6.04 -22.09
C PHE A 90 -25.88 -5.30 -23.40
N ALA A 91 -25.78 -3.97 -23.39
CA ALA A 91 -25.83 -3.15 -24.60
C ALA A 91 -24.75 -3.55 -25.62
N GLN A 92 -23.53 -3.85 -25.16
CA GLN A 92 -22.46 -4.31 -26.05
C GLN A 92 -22.72 -5.70 -26.62
N LEU A 93 -23.23 -6.63 -25.81
CA LEU A 93 -23.56 -7.99 -26.27
C LEU A 93 -24.71 -7.97 -27.26
N GLU A 94 -25.76 -7.18 -26.99
CA GLU A 94 -26.89 -6.95 -27.89
C GLU A 94 -26.44 -6.36 -29.21
N PHE A 95 -25.58 -5.33 -29.19
CA PHE A 95 -25.07 -4.71 -30.42
C PHE A 95 -24.28 -5.69 -31.30
N ASN A 96 -23.55 -6.63 -30.69
CA ASN A 96 -22.78 -7.63 -31.45
C ASN A 96 -23.62 -8.85 -31.86
N SER A 97 -24.70 -9.14 -31.16
CA SER A 97 -25.69 -10.12 -31.60
C SER A 97 -26.53 -9.50 -32.70
N SER A 98 -26.64 -10.13 -33.87
CA SER A 98 -27.40 -9.60 -35.01
C SER A 98 -28.93 -9.65 -34.81
N VAL A 99 -29.41 -9.60 -33.57
CA VAL A 99 -30.82 -9.80 -33.20
C VAL A 99 -31.41 -8.46 -32.77
N GLY A 100 -32.26 -7.88 -33.62
CA GLY A 100 -33.05 -6.72 -33.29
C GLY A 100 -34.14 -7.06 -32.27
N SER A 101 -34.07 -6.44 -31.10
CA SER A 101 -35.16 -6.26 -30.14
C SER A 101 -35.93 -7.52 -29.70
N SER A 102 -35.31 -8.33 -28.84
CA SER A 102 -35.97 -9.02 -27.72
C SER A 102 -34.88 -9.56 -26.77
N ASP A 103 -35.21 -9.71 -25.49
CA ASP A 103 -34.29 -10.01 -24.37
C ASP A 103 -33.07 -10.87 -24.75
N LEU A 104 -31.87 -10.41 -24.40
CA LEU A 104 -30.62 -11.09 -24.72
C LEU A 104 -30.59 -12.53 -24.15
N SER A 105 -30.78 -13.52 -25.02
CA SER A 105 -30.55 -14.93 -24.72
C SER A 105 -29.10 -15.30 -24.98
N TRP A 106 -28.47 -16.04 -24.07
CA TRP A 106 -27.11 -16.55 -24.27
C TRP A 106 -26.96 -17.45 -25.49
N GLU A 107 -28.05 -18.05 -25.98
CA GLU A 107 -28.08 -18.84 -27.21
C GLU A 107 -27.80 -17.99 -28.46
N SER A 108 -28.17 -16.70 -28.42
CA SER A 108 -27.91 -15.74 -29.51
C SER A 108 -26.47 -15.22 -29.51
N VAL A 109 -25.73 -15.39 -28.41
CA VAL A 109 -24.35 -14.94 -28.26
C VAL A 109 -23.40 -16.03 -28.78
N PRO A 110 -22.54 -15.73 -29.77
CA PRO A 110 -21.61 -16.70 -30.35
C PRO A 110 -20.78 -17.46 -29.31
N ALA A 111 -20.42 -18.71 -29.63
CA ALA A 111 -19.61 -19.56 -28.74
C ALA A 111 -18.19 -19.00 -28.52
N THR A 112 -17.70 -18.18 -29.42
CA THR A 112 -16.44 -17.43 -29.30
C THR A 112 -16.68 -15.96 -29.64
N LEU A 113 -16.07 -15.06 -28.88
CA LEU A 113 -16.20 -13.62 -29.07
C LEU A 113 -14.92 -13.04 -29.68
N PRO A 114 -15.03 -12.13 -30.66
CA PRO A 114 -13.86 -11.51 -31.26
C PRO A 114 -13.13 -10.66 -30.21
N LYS A 115 -11.82 -10.88 -30.05
CA LYS A 115 -10.95 -10.18 -29.08
C LYS A 115 -10.60 -8.76 -29.55
N THR A 116 -11.61 -7.90 -29.63
CA THR A 116 -11.45 -6.49 -30.02
C THR A 116 -10.85 -5.66 -28.87
N ASP A 117 -10.23 -4.53 -29.19
CA ASP A 117 -9.71 -3.62 -28.15
C ASP A 117 -10.81 -3.04 -27.26
N LYS A 118 -12.02 -2.87 -27.81
CA LYS A 118 -13.20 -2.48 -27.04
C LYS A 118 -13.56 -3.55 -26.00
N LEU A 119 -13.56 -4.83 -26.38
CA LEU A 119 -13.80 -5.93 -25.45
C LEU A 119 -12.73 -5.99 -24.36
N ARG A 120 -11.45 -5.87 -24.74
CA ARG A 120 -10.34 -5.79 -23.76
C ARG A 120 -10.53 -4.64 -22.79
N GLN A 121 -10.93 -3.46 -23.27
CA GLN A 121 -11.19 -2.30 -22.41
C GLN A 121 -12.34 -2.56 -21.43
N MET A 122 -13.42 -3.19 -21.89
CA MET A 122 -14.56 -3.53 -21.02
C MET A 122 -14.18 -4.57 -19.96
N VAL A 123 -13.44 -5.63 -20.33
CA VAL A 123 -12.90 -6.61 -19.38
C VAL A 123 -12.00 -5.95 -18.34
N ARG A 124 -11.15 -5.01 -18.78
CA ARG A 124 -10.31 -4.18 -17.92
C ARG A 124 -11.13 -3.28 -16.97
N GLN A 125 -12.36 -2.91 -17.30
CA GLN A 125 -13.28 -2.13 -16.46
C GLN A 125 -14.13 -2.96 -15.48
N GLY A 126 -14.12 -4.28 -15.58
CA GLY A 126 -14.97 -5.14 -14.74
C GLY A 126 -15.82 -6.07 -15.57
N ILE A 127 -16.02 -7.30 -15.10
CA ILE A 127 -17.15 -8.14 -15.54
C ILE A 127 -18.13 -8.25 -14.36
N PRO A 128 -19.42 -7.94 -14.55
CA PRO A 128 -20.44 -8.20 -13.52
C PRO A 128 -20.41 -9.68 -13.14
N HIS A 129 -20.55 -9.96 -11.84
CA HIS A 129 -20.39 -11.33 -11.35
C HIS A 129 -21.34 -12.31 -12.05
N SER A 130 -22.59 -11.89 -12.26
CA SER A 130 -23.63 -12.66 -12.96
C SER A 130 -23.29 -13.05 -14.41
N LEU A 131 -22.40 -12.33 -15.10
CA LEU A 131 -22.05 -12.61 -16.51
C LEU A 131 -20.82 -13.50 -16.66
N ARG A 132 -19.99 -13.63 -15.61
CA ARG A 132 -18.73 -14.40 -15.66
C ARG A 132 -18.88 -15.84 -16.13
N PRO A 133 -19.86 -16.63 -15.65
CA PRO A 133 -19.95 -18.05 -16.02
C PRO A 133 -20.09 -18.25 -17.52
N GLN A 134 -20.85 -17.37 -18.17
CA GLN A 134 -21.12 -17.42 -19.61
C GLN A 134 -20.01 -16.80 -20.44
N LEU A 135 -19.38 -15.72 -19.95
CA LEU A 135 -18.29 -15.05 -20.65
C LEU A 135 -16.98 -15.84 -20.55
N TYR A 136 -16.64 -16.44 -19.41
CA TYR A 136 -15.42 -17.22 -19.24
C TYR A 136 -15.36 -18.41 -20.21
N LEU A 137 -16.50 -19.10 -20.39
CA LEU A 137 -16.61 -20.21 -21.35
C LEU A 137 -16.34 -19.75 -22.80
N ARG A 138 -16.79 -18.55 -23.16
CA ARG A 138 -16.60 -17.98 -24.51
C ARG A 138 -15.22 -17.38 -24.72
N PHE A 139 -14.66 -16.72 -23.72
CA PHE A 139 -13.33 -16.09 -23.78
C PHE A 139 -12.22 -17.13 -23.86
N SER A 140 -12.33 -18.19 -23.06
CA SER A 140 -11.37 -19.29 -23.05
C SER A 140 -11.45 -20.17 -24.28
N GLY A 141 -12.62 -20.26 -24.93
CA GLY A 141 -12.91 -21.26 -25.97
C GLY A 141 -13.50 -22.57 -25.44
N ALA A 142 -13.72 -22.68 -24.13
CA ALA A 142 -14.29 -23.87 -23.51
C ALA A 142 -15.70 -24.21 -24.00
N LEU A 143 -16.52 -23.21 -24.33
CA LEU A 143 -17.85 -23.46 -24.90
C LEU A 143 -17.75 -24.12 -26.28
N GLU A 144 -16.85 -23.63 -27.13
CA GLU A 144 -16.61 -24.21 -28.45
C GLU A 144 -16.06 -25.62 -28.32
N LYS A 145 -15.13 -25.85 -27.38
CA LYS A 145 -14.59 -27.19 -27.08
C LYS A 145 -15.69 -28.16 -26.64
N ARG A 146 -16.57 -27.73 -25.73
CA ARG A 146 -17.73 -28.52 -25.30
C ARG A 146 -18.62 -28.91 -26.48
N LEU A 147 -18.99 -27.93 -27.31
CA LEU A 147 -19.89 -28.15 -28.45
C LEU A 147 -19.30 -29.05 -29.54
N LYS A 148 -17.97 -29.05 -29.70
CA LYS A 148 -17.26 -29.89 -30.68
C LYS A 148 -16.84 -31.26 -30.12
N SER A 149 -16.93 -31.48 -28.81
CA SER A 149 -16.52 -32.73 -28.19
C SER A 149 -17.39 -33.89 -28.67
N LYS A 150 -16.76 -35.04 -28.93
CA LYS A 150 -17.45 -36.29 -29.27
C LYS A 150 -18.05 -36.98 -28.05
N SER A 151 -17.49 -36.74 -26.87
CA SER A 151 -17.93 -37.35 -25.61
C SER A 151 -18.51 -36.30 -24.69
N THR A 152 -19.62 -36.64 -24.04
CA THR A 152 -20.27 -35.76 -23.06
C THR A 152 -19.55 -35.85 -21.71
N TYR A 153 -19.72 -34.84 -20.86
CA TYR A 153 -19.16 -34.88 -19.50
C TYR A 153 -19.70 -36.08 -18.70
N GLU A 154 -20.98 -36.42 -18.87
CA GLU A 154 -21.60 -37.57 -18.20
C GLU A 154 -20.92 -38.90 -18.58
N GLU A 155 -20.65 -39.12 -19.87
CA GLU A 155 -19.91 -40.29 -20.35
C GLU A 155 -18.50 -40.34 -19.77
N LEU A 156 -17.81 -39.21 -19.72
CA LEU A 156 -16.46 -39.13 -19.15
C LEU A 156 -16.44 -39.46 -17.66
N VAL A 157 -17.41 -38.96 -16.89
CA VAL A 157 -17.57 -39.30 -15.47
C VAL A 157 -17.81 -40.80 -15.29
N GLN A 158 -18.71 -41.40 -16.08
CA GLN A 158 -19.00 -42.83 -16.02
C GLN A 158 -17.75 -43.67 -16.32
N ASN A 159 -17.01 -43.31 -17.37
CA ASN A 159 -15.79 -44.02 -17.78
C ASN A 159 -14.64 -43.84 -16.77
N SER A 160 -14.58 -42.68 -16.10
CA SER A 160 -13.60 -42.40 -15.05
C SER A 160 -13.90 -43.05 -13.69
N GLY A 161 -15.00 -43.81 -13.59
CA GLY A 161 -15.41 -44.49 -12.36
C GLY A 161 -14.44 -45.60 -11.91
N GLY A 162 -13.53 -46.04 -12.78
CA GLY A 162 -12.46 -46.98 -12.42
C GLY A 162 -11.32 -46.28 -11.67
N ASP A 163 -11.00 -46.75 -10.47
CA ASP A 163 -9.92 -46.17 -9.66
C ASP A 163 -8.54 -46.45 -10.28
N SER A 164 -7.88 -45.41 -10.81
CA SER A 164 -6.42 -45.42 -10.87
C SER A 164 -5.92 -45.22 -9.43
N GLU A 165 -5.34 -46.24 -8.82
CA GLU A 165 -5.09 -46.29 -7.37
C GLU A 165 -4.26 -45.09 -6.85
N HIS A 166 -3.34 -44.55 -7.66
CA HIS A 166 -2.49 -43.43 -7.25
C HIS A 166 -3.19 -42.05 -7.28
N SER A 167 -3.89 -41.69 -8.36
CA SER A 167 -4.51 -40.36 -8.48
C SER A 167 -5.74 -40.22 -7.58
N SER A 168 -6.51 -41.31 -7.37
CA SER A 168 -7.67 -41.29 -6.47
C SER A 168 -7.27 -40.95 -5.02
N ILE A 169 -6.15 -41.51 -4.52
CA ILE A 169 -5.67 -41.22 -3.15
C ILE A 169 -5.25 -39.76 -2.99
N GLU A 170 -4.57 -39.20 -3.99
CA GLU A 170 -4.13 -37.79 -3.96
C GLU A 170 -5.33 -36.83 -4.00
N ILE A 171 -6.31 -37.11 -4.87
CA ILE A 171 -7.54 -36.31 -4.96
C ILE A 171 -8.26 -36.28 -3.61
N GLU A 172 -8.54 -37.44 -2.98
CA GLU A 172 -9.28 -37.49 -1.71
C GLU A 172 -8.59 -36.71 -0.59
N LYS A 173 -7.25 -36.70 -0.56
CA LYS A 173 -6.48 -35.92 0.42
C LYS A 173 -6.69 -34.42 0.29
N ASP A 174 -6.95 -33.93 -0.92
CA ASP A 174 -7.02 -32.50 -1.21
C ASP A 174 -8.46 -31.94 -1.21
N LEU A 175 -9.49 -32.78 -1.32
CA LEU A 175 -10.89 -32.33 -1.40
C LEU A 175 -11.28 -31.38 -0.25
N LEU A 176 -10.99 -31.76 1.01
CA LEU A 176 -11.31 -30.95 2.19
C LEU A 176 -10.28 -29.84 2.48
N ARG A 177 -9.10 -29.91 1.87
CA ARG A 177 -8.04 -28.92 2.06
C ARG A 177 -8.06 -27.80 1.03
N SER A 178 -8.86 -27.93 -0.03
CA SER A 178 -8.88 -26.98 -1.15
C SER A 178 -9.49 -25.62 -0.76
N MET A 179 -10.61 -25.61 -0.02
CA MET A 179 -11.21 -24.38 0.53
C MET A 179 -11.80 -24.62 1.94
N PRO A 180 -10.97 -24.89 2.95
CA PRO A 180 -11.43 -25.39 4.26
C PRO A 180 -12.32 -24.41 5.03
N GLY A 181 -12.15 -23.10 4.79
CA GLY A 181 -12.97 -22.05 5.40
C GLY A 181 -14.24 -21.68 4.62
N ASN A 182 -14.52 -22.35 3.50
CA ASN A 182 -15.72 -22.08 2.70
C ASN A 182 -16.83 -23.07 3.02
N TYR A 183 -18.02 -22.56 3.35
CA TYR A 183 -19.19 -23.37 3.71
C TYR A 183 -19.54 -24.47 2.68
N PHE A 184 -19.34 -24.22 1.38
CA PHE A 184 -19.61 -25.19 0.32
C PHE A 184 -18.60 -26.36 0.26
N PHE A 185 -17.47 -26.28 0.96
CA PHE A 185 -16.36 -27.25 0.92
C PHE A 185 -15.92 -27.75 2.31
N GLN A 186 -16.52 -27.25 3.39
CA GLN A 186 -16.03 -27.44 4.76
C GLN A 186 -16.08 -28.90 5.25
N THR A 187 -17.10 -29.67 4.85
CA THR A 187 -17.32 -31.04 5.31
C THR A 187 -17.36 -32.03 4.16
N SER A 188 -17.12 -33.31 4.45
CA SER A 188 -17.23 -34.38 3.45
C SER A 188 -18.64 -34.53 2.85
N THR A 189 -19.65 -34.03 3.58
CA THR A 189 -21.05 -34.00 3.17
C THR A 189 -21.42 -32.74 2.39
N SER A 190 -20.54 -31.74 2.31
CA SER A 190 -20.82 -30.50 1.58
C SER A 190 -21.06 -30.79 0.09
N PRO A 191 -22.02 -30.10 -0.55
CA PRO A 191 -22.46 -30.43 -1.91
C PRO A 191 -21.37 -30.23 -2.97
N ALA A 192 -20.34 -29.42 -2.73
CA ALA A 192 -19.26 -29.22 -3.70
C ALA A 192 -18.22 -30.36 -3.70
N ILE A 193 -18.08 -31.11 -2.61
CA ILE A 193 -17.05 -32.16 -2.49
C ILE A 193 -17.28 -33.31 -3.49
N PRO A 194 -18.50 -33.88 -3.62
CA PRO A 194 -18.76 -34.88 -4.65
C PRO A 194 -18.56 -34.36 -6.07
N ARG A 195 -18.91 -33.09 -6.33
CA ARG A 195 -18.76 -32.43 -7.63
C ARG A 195 -17.29 -32.28 -8.00
N LEU A 196 -16.49 -31.76 -7.06
CA LEU A 196 -15.05 -31.61 -7.21
C LEU A 196 -14.35 -32.94 -7.47
N ARG A 197 -14.74 -33.99 -6.73
CA ARG A 197 -14.22 -35.36 -6.93
C ARG A 197 -14.46 -35.85 -8.36
N ARG A 198 -15.69 -35.73 -8.87
CA ARG A 198 -16.03 -36.18 -10.24
C ARG A 198 -15.23 -35.43 -11.30
N ILE A 199 -15.14 -34.10 -11.19
CA ILE A 199 -14.34 -33.27 -12.11
C ILE A 199 -12.89 -33.74 -12.13
N LEU A 200 -12.26 -33.86 -10.96
CA LEU A 200 -10.83 -34.20 -10.86
C LEU A 200 -10.53 -35.62 -11.35
N ARG A 201 -11.41 -36.59 -11.07
CA ARG A 201 -11.28 -37.96 -11.59
C ARG A 201 -11.45 -38.00 -13.10
N ALA A 202 -12.44 -37.31 -13.64
CA ALA A 202 -12.65 -37.22 -15.08
C ALA A 202 -11.45 -36.58 -15.80
N LEU A 203 -10.87 -35.50 -15.23
CA LEU A 203 -9.66 -34.87 -15.78
C LEU A 203 -8.44 -35.79 -15.72
N ALA A 204 -8.20 -36.46 -14.59
CA ALA A 204 -7.08 -37.38 -14.44
C ALA A 204 -7.19 -38.59 -15.39
N TRP A 205 -8.42 -39.03 -15.68
CA TRP A 205 -8.71 -40.08 -16.65
C TRP A 205 -8.53 -39.62 -18.09
N LEU A 206 -9.01 -38.40 -18.42
CA LEU A 206 -8.90 -37.83 -19.77
C LEU A 206 -7.44 -37.48 -20.13
N TYR A 207 -6.63 -37.09 -19.14
CA TYR A 207 -5.23 -36.72 -19.32
C TYR A 207 -4.27 -37.63 -18.53
N PRO A 208 -4.08 -38.91 -18.91
CA PRO A 208 -3.26 -39.86 -18.14
C PRO A 208 -1.80 -39.44 -17.94
N SER A 209 -1.23 -38.69 -18.90
CA SER A 209 0.14 -38.17 -18.83
C SER A 209 0.33 -37.07 -17.78
N ILE A 210 -0.74 -36.36 -17.45
CA ILE A 210 -0.78 -35.30 -16.43
C ILE A 210 -1.23 -35.91 -15.10
N GLY A 211 -2.28 -36.74 -15.14
CA GLY A 211 -2.94 -37.31 -13.97
C GLY A 211 -3.55 -36.21 -13.10
N TYR A 212 -3.38 -36.34 -11.79
CA TYR A 212 -3.73 -35.30 -10.82
C TYR A 212 -2.47 -34.57 -10.33
N CYS A 213 -2.52 -33.23 -10.31
CA CYS A 213 -1.45 -32.39 -9.78
C CYS A 213 -1.96 -31.46 -8.69
N GLN A 214 -1.11 -31.28 -7.67
CA GLN A 214 -1.37 -30.41 -6.53
C GLN A 214 -1.57 -28.97 -7.00
N GLY A 215 -2.80 -28.46 -6.89
CA GLY A 215 -3.22 -27.16 -7.40
C GLY A 215 -4.47 -27.22 -8.29
N MET A 216 -4.70 -28.37 -8.97
CA MET A 216 -5.92 -28.55 -9.79
C MET A 216 -7.20 -28.48 -8.95
N SER A 217 -7.21 -29.14 -7.78
CA SER A 217 -8.37 -29.12 -6.88
C SER A 217 -8.74 -27.71 -6.44
N LEU A 218 -7.73 -26.91 -6.13
CA LEU A 218 -7.88 -25.54 -5.67
C LEU A 218 -8.54 -24.66 -6.73
N PHE A 219 -8.05 -24.74 -7.97
CA PHE A 219 -8.60 -23.97 -9.06
C PHE A 219 -10.03 -24.42 -9.40
N CYS A 220 -10.29 -25.73 -9.47
CA CYS A 220 -11.62 -26.30 -9.64
C CYS A 220 -12.59 -25.85 -8.54
N SER A 221 -12.17 -25.83 -7.28
CA SER A 221 -12.99 -25.35 -6.16
C SER A 221 -13.41 -23.89 -6.34
N HIS A 222 -12.50 -23.02 -6.79
CA HIS A 222 -12.81 -21.61 -7.04
C HIS A 222 -13.75 -21.42 -8.23
N LEU A 223 -13.60 -22.19 -9.31
CA LEU A 223 -14.54 -22.16 -10.43
C LEU A 223 -15.93 -22.70 -10.04
N LEU A 224 -16.00 -23.73 -9.19
CA LEU A 224 -17.27 -24.28 -8.69
C LEU A 224 -18.09 -23.28 -7.86
N LEU A 225 -17.45 -22.22 -7.32
CA LEU A 225 -18.17 -21.13 -6.65
C LEU A 225 -18.91 -20.21 -7.63
N ILE A 226 -18.59 -20.26 -8.93
CA ILE A 226 -19.17 -19.36 -9.92
C ILE A 226 -19.92 -20.08 -11.05
N MET A 227 -19.63 -21.35 -11.34
CA MET A 227 -20.26 -22.07 -12.46
C MET A 227 -20.54 -23.54 -12.16
N ASP A 228 -21.38 -24.14 -13.00
CA ASP A 228 -21.80 -25.53 -12.87
C ASP A 228 -20.68 -26.54 -13.15
N GLU A 229 -20.87 -27.76 -12.66
CA GLU A 229 -19.83 -28.80 -12.62
C GLU A 229 -19.25 -29.12 -14.00
N GLU A 230 -20.13 -29.34 -14.97
CA GLU A 230 -19.72 -29.60 -16.36
C GLU A 230 -18.94 -28.42 -16.96
N ASN A 231 -19.38 -27.19 -16.69
CA ASN A 231 -18.69 -26.00 -17.17
C ASN A 231 -17.28 -25.90 -16.57
N VAL A 232 -17.11 -26.22 -15.28
CA VAL A 232 -15.78 -26.29 -14.65
C VAL A 232 -14.89 -27.31 -15.35
N PHE A 233 -15.42 -28.50 -15.68
CA PHE A 233 -14.65 -29.52 -16.39
C PHE A 233 -14.14 -29.03 -17.75
N TRP A 234 -15.00 -28.40 -18.56
CA TRP A 234 -14.61 -27.87 -19.87
C TRP A 234 -13.66 -26.68 -19.77
N MET A 235 -13.83 -25.81 -18.77
CA MET A 235 -12.88 -24.75 -18.47
C MET A 235 -11.50 -25.33 -18.15
N MET A 236 -11.42 -26.36 -17.31
CA MET A 236 -10.16 -27.02 -16.95
C MET A 236 -9.49 -27.70 -18.14
N SER A 237 -10.27 -28.41 -18.96
CA SER A 237 -9.78 -29.04 -20.20
C SER A 237 -9.18 -28.01 -21.15
N THR A 238 -9.78 -26.81 -21.22
CA THR A 238 -9.28 -25.69 -22.03
C THR A 238 -8.03 -25.05 -21.43
N ILE A 239 -7.96 -24.93 -20.10
CA ILE A 239 -6.77 -24.41 -19.41
C ILE A 239 -5.56 -25.33 -19.66
N ILE A 240 -5.77 -26.63 -19.54
CA ILE A 240 -4.73 -27.66 -19.69
C ILE A 240 -4.20 -27.72 -21.12
N GLU A 241 -5.08 -27.63 -22.13
CA GLU A 241 -4.70 -27.81 -23.53
C GLU A 241 -4.34 -26.50 -24.25
N ASP A 242 -5.03 -25.40 -23.95
CA ASP A 242 -5.02 -24.20 -24.81
C ASP A 242 -4.48 -22.93 -24.13
N LEU A 243 -4.71 -22.73 -22.82
CA LEU A 243 -4.35 -21.46 -22.15
C LEU A 243 -2.98 -21.47 -21.48
N LEU A 244 -2.53 -22.61 -20.99
CA LEU A 244 -1.24 -22.76 -20.31
C LEU A 244 -0.26 -23.60 -21.14
N PRO A 245 1.06 -23.41 -20.96
CA PRO A 245 2.06 -24.23 -21.64
C PRO A 245 1.87 -25.74 -21.33
N PRO A 246 2.12 -26.63 -22.30
CA PRO A 246 2.08 -28.07 -22.08
C PRO A 246 3.02 -28.47 -20.93
N GLY A 247 2.51 -29.24 -19.97
CA GLY A 247 3.30 -29.70 -18.83
C GLY A 247 3.20 -28.83 -17.57
N TYR A 248 2.40 -27.75 -17.60
CA TYR A 248 2.19 -26.85 -16.45
C TYR A 248 1.71 -27.56 -15.18
N PHE A 249 0.84 -28.57 -15.32
CA PHE A 249 0.30 -29.37 -14.21
C PHE A 249 0.91 -30.78 -14.12
N THR A 250 2.17 -30.99 -14.50
CA THR A 250 2.79 -32.32 -14.36
C THR A 250 3.27 -32.60 -12.93
N LYS A 251 3.41 -33.88 -12.56
CA LYS A 251 3.73 -34.33 -11.19
C LYS A 251 5.18 -34.06 -10.76
N THR A 252 6.06 -33.60 -11.65
CA THR A 252 7.50 -33.45 -11.38
C THR A 252 7.82 -32.04 -10.85
N LEU A 253 7.56 -31.77 -9.58
CA LEU A 253 8.06 -30.57 -8.88
C LEU A 253 9.52 -30.72 -8.39
N ALA A 254 10.16 -31.87 -8.62
CA ALA A 254 11.52 -32.17 -8.16
C ALA A 254 12.59 -31.54 -9.08
N GLY A 255 12.77 -30.22 -9.02
CA GLY A 255 13.67 -29.50 -9.94
C GLY A 255 14.78 -28.65 -9.32
N ILE A 256 14.91 -28.57 -8.00
CA ILE A 256 15.88 -27.67 -7.36
C ILE A 256 17.34 -28.17 -7.51
N ALA A 257 17.56 -29.47 -7.75
CA ALA A 257 18.92 -30.04 -7.70
C ALA A 257 19.73 -29.96 -9.02
N PHE A 258 19.12 -29.67 -10.18
CA PHE A 258 19.79 -29.84 -11.49
C PHE A 258 20.17 -28.56 -12.24
N LEU A 259 19.66 -27.38 -11.85
CA LEU A 259 19.98 -26.10 -12.51
C LEU A 259 20.94 -25.25 -11.68
N ARG A 260 22.07 -25.84 -11.27
CA ARG A 260 23.29 -25.08 -10.95
C ARG A 260 24.08 -24.93 -12.26
N ILE A 261 23.51 -24.21 -13.23
CA ILE A 261 24.20 -23.92 -14.50
C ILE A 261 24.67 -22.47 -14.45
N ASP A 262 25.98 -22.31 -14.46
CA ASP A 262 26.70 -21.03 -14.40
C ASP A 262 26.22 -20.03 -15.47
N THR A 263 26.23 -18.76 -15.07
CA THR A 263 25.75 -17.55 -15.76
C THR A 263 26.48 -17.19 -17.07
N ASN A 264 27.30 -18.09 -17.63
CA ASN A 264 28.09 -17.84 -18.84
C ASN A 264 27.67 -18.64 -20.07
N THR A 265 26.56 -19.39 -20.00
CA THR A 265 26.12 -20.21 -21.14
C THR A 265 25.14 -19.44 -22.04
N SER A 266 25.56 -19.16 -23.27
CA SER A 266 24.77 -18.43 -24.28
C SER A 266 23.40 -19.09 -24.55
N TRP A 267 22.34 -18.28 -24.74
CA TRP A 267 20.95 -18.70 -25.00
C TRP A 267 20.80 -19.73 -26.14
N VAL A 268 21.76 -19.76 -27.07
CA VAL A 268 21.82 -20.72 -28.19
C VAL A 268 22.09 -22.16 -27.71
N CYS A 269 22.76 -22.35 -26.57
CA CYS A 269 23.01 -23.67 -25.98
C CYS A 269 21.76 -24.22 -25.25
N ILE A 270 20.95 -23.35 -24.63
CA ILE A 270 19.67 -23.72 -24.01
C ILE A 270 18.68 -24.22 -25.07
N LEU A 271 18.70 -23.63 -26.27
CA LEU A 271 17.91 -24.07 -27.41
C LEU A 271 18.39 -25.40 -28.05
N ARG A 272 19.59 -25.89 -27.70
CA ARG A 272 20.20 -27.10 -28.30
C ARG A 272 20.17 -28.34 -27.40
N ILE A 273 19.81 -28.22 -26.12
CA ILE A 273 19.67 -29.36 -25.21
C ILE A 273 18.22 -29.84 -25.24
N SER A 274 17.95 -30.75 -26.19
CA SER A 274 16.74 -31.57 -26.37
C SER A 274 15.42 -31.00 -25.81
N THR A 275 14.74 -30.24 -26.66
CA THR A 275 13.42 -29.59 -26.52
C THR A 275 12.24 -30.47 -26.06
N THR A 276 12.42 -31.78 -25.87
CA THR A 276 11.30 -32.70 -25.61
C THR A 276 11.25 -33.21 -24.16
N ILE A 277 12.36 -33.22 -23.43
CA ILE A 277 12.44 -33.83 -22.09
C ILE A 277 12.43 -32.79 -20.97
N ILE A 278 12.97 -31.59 -21.20
CA ILE A 278 13.00 -30.50 -20.21
C ILE A 278 11.70 -29.68 -20.23
N VAL A 279 11.02 -29.56 -21.37
CA VAL A 279 9.83 -28.70 -21.51
C VAL A 279 8.62 -29.27 -20.77
N ASN A 280 8.46 -30.59 -20.74
CA ASN A 280 7.26 -31.21 -20.15
C ASN A 280 7.25 -31.33 -18.63
N SER A 281 8.38 -31.13 -17.92
CA SER A 281 8.48 -31.35 -16.46
C SER A 281 8.83 -30.10 -15.64
N PHE A 282 9.01 -28.92 -16.25
CA PHE A 282 9.57 -27.75 -15.57
C PHE A 282 8.83 -26.42 -15.82
N CYS A 283 7.62 -26.43 -16.39
CA CYS A 283 6.96 -25.21 -16.90
C CYS A 283 6.78 -24.08 -15.87
N VAL A 284 6.29 -24.36 -14.66
CA VAL A 284 6.14 -23.31 -13.63
C VAL A 284 7.51 -22.73 -13.24
N HIS A 285 8.57 -23.53 -13.21
CA HIS A 285 9.91 -23.05 -12.88
C HIS A 285 10.52 -22.22 -14.02
N VAL A 286 10.27 -22.59 -15.29
CA VAL A 286 10.62 -21.77 -16.46
C VAL A 286 9.94 -20.41 -16.36
N ASP A 287 8.66 -20.37 -16.02
CA ASP A 287 7.93 -19.12 -15.80
C ASP A 287 8.56 -18.29 -14.67
N MET A 288 9.07 -18.92 -13.61
CA MET A 288 9.74 -18.20 -12.52
C MET A 288 11.06 -17.57 -13.00
N HIS A 289 11.82 -18.26 -13.84
CA HIS A 289 13.02 -17.70 -14.47
C HIS A 289 12.70 -16.57 -15.44
N VAL A 290 11.60 -16.68 -16.20
CA VAL A 290 11.13 -15.60 -17.07
C VAL A 290 10.73 -14.39 -16.23
N LEU A 291 9.99 -14.59 -15.13
CA LEU A 291 9.62 -13.50 -14.22
C LEU A 291 10.84 -12.82 -13.59
N ASP A 292 11.83 -13.60 -13.13
CA ASP A 292 13.09 -13.07 -12.60
C ASP A 292 13.85 -12.24 -13.65
N ALA A 293 13.95 -12.72 -14.89
CA ALA A 293 14.56 -11.96 -15.98
C ALA A 293 13.80 -10.67 -16.31
N LEU A 294 12.46 -10.72 -16.27
CA LEU A 294 11.61 -9.54 -16.47
C LEU A 294 11.75 -8.55 -15.30
N ALA A 295 11.79 -9.02 -14.06
CA ALA A 295 12.01 -8.18 -12.88
C ALA A 295 13.36 -7.48 -12.97
N ARG A 296 14.45 -8.21 -13.27
CA ARG A 296 15.79 -7.62 -13.46
C ARG A 296 15.84 -6.57 -14.57
N ARG A 297 15.04 -6.74 -15.63
CA ARG A 297 15.00 -5.82 -16.76
C ARG A 297 14.17 -4.56 -16.49
N TYR A 298 13.01 -4.71 -15.84
CA TYR A 298 12.02 -3.65 -15.70
C TYR A 298 11.97 -3.02 -14.30
N LEU A 299 12.46 -3.73 -13.28
CA LEU A 299 12.49 -3.36 -11.86
C LEU A 299 13.89 -3.67 -11.28
N PRO A 300 14.94 -3.00 -11.78
CA PRO A 300 16.32 -3.35 -11.43
C PRO A 300 16.62 -3.16 -9.94
N ASP A 301 15.99 -2.18 -9.27
CA ASP A 301 16.23 -1.89 -7.86
C ASP A 301 15.48 -2.86 -6.94
N ALA A 302 14.26 -3.26 -7.31
CA ALA A 302 13.59 -4.42 -6.74
C ALA A 302 14.47 -5.67 -6.85
N ALA A 303 15.01 -5.97 -8.03
CA ALA A 303 15.82 -7.16 -8.25
C ALA A 303 17.12 -7.17 -7.40
N LYS A 304 17.80 -6.03 -7.26
CA LYS A 304 18.94 -5.90 -6.34
C LYS A 304 18.53 -6.16 -4.89
N SER A 305 17.37 -5.63 -4.49
CA SER A 305 16.82 -5.86 -3.16
C SER A 305 16.53 -7.35 -2.97
N LEU A 306 15.91 -8.02 -3.94
CA LEU A 306 15.68 -9.47 -3.91
C LEU A 306 16.97 -10.28 -3.76
N ASP A 307 18.02 -9.91 -4.49
CA ASP A 307 19.33 -10.57 -4.45
C ASP A 307 20.07 -10.38 -3.11
N ALA A 308 19.79 -9.29 -2.39
CA ALA A 308 20.37 -9.03 -1.07
C ALA A 308 19.87 -10.00 0.02
N PHE A 309 18.82 -10.79 -0.26
CA PHE A 309 18.25 -11.76 0.66
C PHE A 309 18.59 -13.19 0.23
N ASP A 310 19.03 -14.01 1.18
CA ASP A 310 19.43 -15.42 0.98
C ASP A 310 18.22 -16.37 0.75
N VAL A 311 17.11 -15.85 0.22
CA VAL A 311 15.90 -16.61 -0.11
C VAL A 311 15.63 -16.49 -1.60
N ASP A 312 15.60 -17.63 -2.30
CA ASP A 312 15.23 -17.65 -3.71
C ASP A 312 13.79 -17.14 -3.89
N PHE A 313 13.66 -15.90 -4.36
CA PHE A 313 12.39 -15.23 -4.66
C PHE A 313 11.46 -16.11 -5.50
N LYS A 314 12.01 -16.96 -6.36
CA LYS A 314 11.25 -17.90 -7.21
C LYS A 314 10.35 -18.79 -6.36
N LEU A 315 10.77 -19.19 -5.16
CA LEU A 315 9.96 -19.99 -4.23
C LEU A 315 8.76 -19.21 -3.66
N THR A 316 8.88 -17.88 -3.51
CA THR A 316 7.79 -17.03 -3.01
C THR A 316 6.67 -16.86 -4.05
N VAL A 317 7.00 -16.88 -5.34
CA VAL A 317 6.03 -16.68 -6.43
C VAL A 317 5.48 -17.97 -7.03
N VAL A 318 6.06 -19.14 -6.76
CA VAL A 318 5.49 -20.43 -7.20
C VAL A 318 3.99 -20.55 -6.88
N PRO A 319 3.51 -20.25 -5.66
CA PRO A 319 2.08 -20.34 -5.33
C PRO A 319 1.18 -19.45 -6.18
N TRP A 320 1.70 -18.34 -6.70
CA TRP A 320 0.93 -17.41 -7.54
C TRP A 320 0.60 -18.04 -8.88
N PHE A 321 1.58 -18.67 -9.51
CA PHE A 321 1.42 -19.27 -10.83
C PHE A 321 0.74 -20.63 -10.71
N SER A 322 1.14 -21.49 -9.78
CA SER A 322 0.56 -22.84 -9.62
C SER A 322 -0.94 -22.83 -9.33
N SER A 323 -1.44 -21.78 -8.68
CA SER A 323 -2.86 -21.58 -8.40
C SER A 323 -3.55 -20.57 -9.32
N ILE A 324 -2.84 -19.96 -10.27
CA ILE A 324 -3.37 -18.85 -11.08
C ILE A 324 -3.96 -17.75 -10.18
N PHE A 325 -3.21 -17.40 -9.13
CA PHE A 325 -3.52 -16.46 -8.05
C PHE A 325 -4.73 -16.82 -7.16
N ALA A 326 -5.30 -18.02 -7.29
CA ALA A 326 -6.49 -18.43 -6.53
C ALA A 326 -6.27 -18.42 -5.01
N THR A 327 -5.11 -18.86 -4.52
CA THR A 327 -4.78 -18.84 -3.08
C THR A 327 -4.03 -17.62 -2.63
N PHE A 328 -3.62 -16.76 -3.55
CA PHE A 328 -2.85 -15.60 -3.17
C PHE A 328 -3.76 -14.57 -2.49
N PHE A 329 -4.80 -14.10 -3.16
CA PHE A 329 -5.68 -13.10 -2.55
C PHE A 329 -6.71 -13.76 -1.63
N ARG A 330 -6.82 -13.29 -0.37
CA ARG A 330 -7.88 -13.74 0.55
C ARG A 330 -9.27 -13.46 -0.02
N HIS A 331 -9.40 -12.34 -0.75
CA HIS A 331 -10.67 -11.92 -1.33
C HIS A 331 -10.81 -12.39 -2.79
N ILE A 332 -11.70 -13.36 -3.03
CA ILE A 332 -11.92 -13.99 -4.35
C ILE A 332 -12.23 -12.99 -5.48
N ARG A 333 -12.80 -11.82 -5.18
CA ARG A 333 -13.09 -10.79 -6.21
C ARG A 333 -11.82 -10.31 -6.94
N ILE A 334 -10.66 -10.22 -6.28
CA ILE A 334 -9.40 -9.84 -6.93
C ILE A 334 -8.97 -10.95 -7.88
N THR A 335 -9.01 -12.19 -7.43
CA THR A 335 -8.77 -13.38 -8.26
C THR A 335 -9.68 -13.37 -9.49
N LEU A 336 -10.97 -13.09 -9.34
CA LEU A 336 -11.90 -13.00 -10.45
C LEU A 336 -11.53 -11.88 -11.43
N ARG A 337 -11.05 -10.73 -10.96
CA ARG A 337 -10.58 -9.65 -11.86
C ARG A 337 -9.34 -10.08 -12.67
N ILE A 338 -8.43 -10.83 -12.07
CA ILE A 338 -7.29 -11.44 -12.78
C ILE A 338 -7.80 -12.43 -13.83
N TRP A 339 -8.77 -13.25 -13.44
CA TRP A 339 -9.36 -14.26 -14.31
C TRP A 339 -10.16 -13.67 -15.47
N ASP A 340 -10.86 -12.55 -15.27
CA ASP A 340 -11.54 -11.81 -16.32
C ASP A 340 -10.58 -11.52 -17.50
N MET A 341 -9.33 -11.13 -17.20
CA MET A 341 -8.29 -10.86 -18.19
C MET A 341 -7.58 -12.14 -18.65
N PHE A 342 -7.25 -13.05 -17.74
CA PHE A 342 -6.55 -14.30 -18.05
C PHE A 342 -7.34 -15.15 -19.05
N PHE A 343 -8.66 -15.29 -18.88
CA PHE A 343 -9.48 -16.07 -19.80
C PHE A 343 -9.60 -15.42 -21.19
N LEU A 344 -9.42 -14.09 -21.30
CA LEU A 344 -9.45 -13.40 -22.58
C LEU A 344 -8.08 -13.39 -23.28
N ASP A 345 -7.03 -12.98 -22.58
CA ASP A 345 -5.71 -12.68 -23.16
C ASP A 345 -4.63 -13.76 -22.84
N GLY A 346 -4.94 -14.74 -21.99
CA GLY A 346 -4.07 -15.89 -21.69
C GLY A 346 -3.04 -15.66 -20.59
N SER A 347 -2.05 -16.55 -20.51
CA SER A 347 -1.07 -16.64 -19.40
C SER A 347 -0.16 -15.41 -19.23
N LEU A 348 0.07 -14.61 -20.28
CA LEU A 348 0.86 -13.37 -20.21
C LEU A 348 0.28 -12.34 -19.21
N VAL A 349 -1.02 -12.43 -18.91
CA VAL A 349 -1.67 -11.64 -17.87
C VAL A 349 -1.03 -11.92 -16.51
N LEU A 350 -0.75 -13.19 -16.19
CA LEU A 350 -0.20 -13.60 -14.89
C LEU A 350 1.16 -12.94 -14.62
N PHE A 351 2.04 -12.91 -15.63
CA PHE A 351 3.32 -12.19 -15.57
C PHE A 351 3.13 -10.69 -15.40
N SER A 352 2.18 -10.11 -16.12
CA SER A 352 1.87 -8.68 -16.02
C SER A 352 1.38 -8.29 -14.62
N ILE A 353 0.60 -9.16 -13.98
CA ILE A 353 0.14 -8.98 -12.59
C ILE A 353 1.30 -9.18 -11.62
N ALA A 354 2.07 -10.25 -11.77
CA ALA A 354 3.22 -10.53 -10.91
C ALA A 354 4.22 -9.35 -10.91
N LEU A 355 4.59 -8.82 -12.08
CA LEU A 355 5.45 -7.65 -12.20
C LEU A 355 4.84 -6.40 -11.57
N GLY A 356 3.52 -6.19 -11.74
CA GLY A 356 2.82 -5.09 -11.11
C GLY A 356 2.86 -5.18 -9.58
N LEU A 357 2.65 -6.38 -9.01
CA LEU A 357 2.75 -6.62 -7.58
C LEU A 357 4.17 -6.40 -7.06
N LEU A 358 5.19 -6.84 -7.81
CA LEU A 358 6.59 -6.62 -7.42
C LEU A 358 6.94 -5.14 -7.37
N HIS A 359 6.51 -4.36 -8.36
CA HIS A 359 6.73 -2.92 -8.35
C HIS A 359 6.02 -2.22 -7.20
N LEU A 360 4.78 -2.64 -6.87
CA LEU A 360 4.08 -2.12 -5.70
C LEU A 360 4.82 -2.46 -4.40
N CYS A 361 5.36 -3.67 -4.30
CA CYS A 361 6.12 -4.11 -3.13
C CYS A 361 7.44 -3.34 -3.00
N GLU A 362 8.14 -3.09 -4.10
CA GLU A 362 9.37 -2.28 -4.13
C GLU A 362 9.16 -0.92 -3.48
N ILE A 363 8.16 -0.15 -3.92
CA ILE A 363 7.85 1.19 -3.39
C ILE A 363 7.57 1.14 -1.88
N VAL A 364 6.80 0.15 -1.42
CA VAL A 364 6.46 0.02 0.01
C VAL A 364 7.65 -0.46 0.84
N VAL A 365 8.49 -1.36 0.31
CA VAL A 365 9.70 -1.84 0.98
C VAL A 365 10.71 -0.71 1.14
N GLU A 366 10.89 0.13 0.12
CA GLU A 366 11.75 1.31 0.20
C GLU A 366 11.26 2.31 1.26
N LEU A 367 9.94 2.59 1.28
CA LEU A 367 9.34 3.43 2.33
C LEU A 367 9.61 2.85 3.72
N ARG A 368 9.36 1.55 3.90
CA ARG A 368 9.54 0.86 5.17
C ARG A 368 10.98 0.86 5.63
N ASP A 369 11.92 0.65 4.72
CA ASP A 369 13.35 0.70 5.03
C ASP A 369 13.78 2.11 5.43
N ALA A 370 13.32 3.14 4.71
CA ALA A 370 13.59 4.53 5.07
C ALA A 370 13.06 4.89 6.47
N ILE A 371 11.82 4.48 6.79
CA ILE A 371 11.22 4.67 8.13
C ILE A 371 12.04 3.97 9.21
N ARG A 372 12.49 2.74 8.94
CA ARG A 372 13.31 1.97 9.89
C ARG A 372 14.70 2.57 10.08
N GLN A 373 15.32 3.14 9.04
CA GLN A 373 16.60 3.82 9.18
C GLN A 373 16.45 5.04 10.10
N VAL A 374 15.40 5.85 9.93
CA VAL A 374 15.07 6.95 10.84
C VAL A 374 14.84 6.43 12.25
N ALA A 375 13.99 5.43 12.45
CA ALA A 375 13.67 4.93 13.78
C ALA A 375 14.86 4.26 14.49
N ARG A 376 15.72 3.53 13.76
CA ARG A 376 16.96 2.96 14.29
C ARG A 376 17.95 4.03 14.75
N HIS A 377 17.97 5.18 14.08
CA HIS A 377 18.79 6.32 14.52
C HIS A 377 18.38 6.82 15.91
N PHE A 378 17.08 6.95 16.19
CA PHE A 378 16.59 7.27 17.52
C PHE A 378 16.96 6.20 18.55
N LEU A 379 16.78 4.92 18.21
CA LEU A 379 17.12 3.80 19.09
C LEU A 379 18.61 3.73 19.42
N SER A 380 19.48 4.01 18.45
CA SER A 380 20.94 4.01 18.67
C SER A 380 21.42 5.22 19.46
N THR A 381 20.77 6.37 19.29
CA THR A 381 21.17 7.63 19.93
C THR A 381 20.64 7.72 21.36
N GLU A 382 19.42 7.23 21.61
CA GLU A 382 18.75 7.30 22.91
C GLU A 382 18.07 5.96 23.29
N PRO A 383 18.86 4.89 23.55
CA PRO A 383 18.33 3.55 23.81
C PRO A 383 17.48 3.42 25.08
N ASN A 384 17.59 4.40 25.99
CA ASN A 384 16.78 4.43 27.23
C ASN A 384 15.39 5.06 27.01
N LEU A 385 15.18 5.74 25.88
CA LEU A 385 13.95 6.47 25.57
C LEU A 385 13.03 5.66 24.64
N TYR A 386 13.60 4.83 23.77
CA TYR A 386 12.90 4.09 22.73
C TYR A 386 13.25 2.60 22.78
N ASN A 387 12.34 1.74 22.30
CA ASN A 387 12.56 0.29 22.21
C ASN A 387 12.25 -0.25 20.80
N GLU A 388 12.71 -1.47 20.50
CA GLU A 388 12.53 -2.08 19.17
C GLU A 388 11.07 -2.41 18.84
N ASP A 389 10.19 -2.57 19.84
CA ASP A 389 8.77 -2.88 19.60
C ASP A 389 8.06 -1.74 18.85
N LEU A 390 8.55 -0.49 18.98
CA LEU A 390 8.06 0.67 18.22
C LEU A 390 8.29 0.53 16.70
N LEU A 391 9.20 -0.35 16.25
CA LEU A 391 9.48 -0.58 14.83
C LEU A 391 8.43 -1.47 14.15
N ILE A 392 7.47 -2.01 14.90
CA ILE A 392 6.44 -2.91 14.38
C ILE A 392 5.19 -2.09 14.09
N PRO A 393 4.83 -1.88 12.80
CA PRO A 393 3.60 -1.19 12.46
C PRO A 393 2.38 -2.02 12.89
N ASP A 394 1.41 -1.35 13.51
CA ASP A 394 0.13 -1.96 13.87
C ASP A 394 -0.90 -1.74 12.76
N TYR A 395 -1.29 -2.85 12.13
CA TYR A 395 -2.24 -2.90 11.01
C TYR A 395 -3.67 -3.21 11.46
N SER A 396 -3.94 -3.25 12.77
CA SER A 396 -5.26 -3.52 13.31
C SER A 396 -6.20 -2.32 13.15
N ILE A 397 -7.51 -2.61 13.08
CA ILE A 397 -8.58 -1.61 13.00
C ILE A 397 -8.58 -0.72 14.25
N ASP A 398 -8.39 -1.32 15.42
CA ASP A 398 -8.34 -0.62 16.71
C ASP A 398 -7.23 0.42 16.78
N SER A 399 -6.14 0.23 16.04
CA SER A 399 -5.07 1.21 15.95
C SER A 399 -5.52 2.47 15.22
N HIS A 400 -6.32 2.31 14.14
CA HIS A 400 -6.80 3.44 13.34
C HIS A 400 -7.78 4.33 14.09
N SER A 401 -8.67 3.75 14.90
CA SER A 401 -9.65 4.54 15.67
C SER A 401 -8.99 5.42 16.74
N LYS A 402 -7.77 5.07 17.17
CA LYS A 402 -7.02 5.78 18.20
C LYS A 402 -6.12 6.90 17.68
N ASP A 403 -5.88 6.98 16.37
CA ASP A 403 -4.92 7.94 15.79
C ASP A 403 -5.24 9.40 16.14
N LEU A 404 -6.51 9.78 15.95
CA LEU A 404 -6.94 11.15 16.19
C LEU A 404 -6.88 11.49 17.67
N ASP A 405 -7.31 10.58 18.54
CA ASP A 405 -7.23 10.79 20.00
C ASP A 405 -5.79 10.86 20.48
N ALA A 406 -4.89 10.03 19.93
CA ALA A 406 -3.47 10.10 20.20
C ALA A 406 -2.89 11.47 19.81
N TYR A 407 -3.19 11.96 18.60
CA TYR A 407 -2.82 13.29 18.14
C TYR A 407 -3.38 14.39 19.05
N LEU A 408 -4.67 14.35 19.38
CA LEU A 408 -5.31 15.35 20.25
C LEU A 408 -4.68 15.33 21.66
N ASN A 409 -4.39 14.16 22.21
CA ASN A 409 -3.72 14.01 23.50
C ASN A 409 -2.28 14.52 23.46
N VAL A 410 -1.57 14.36 22.33
CA VAL A 410 -0.26 14.98 22.13
C VAL A 410 -0.38 16.49 22.10
N SER A 411 -1.30 16.99 21.29
CA SER A 411 -1.41 18.41 21.03
C SER A 411 -1.96 19.22 22.21
N LYS A 412 -2.81 18.63 23.05
CA LYS A 412 -3.30 19.26 24.29
C LYS A 412 -2.21 19.39 25.36
N ASN A 413 -1.21 18.51 25.36
CA ASN A 413 -0.15 18.46 26.37
C ASN A 413 1.19 19.03 25.84
N ARG A 414 1.15 20.04 24.94
CA ARG A 414 2.35 20.71 24.43
C ARG A 414 2.96 21.61 25.51
N CYS A 415 4.11 21.23 26.02
CA CYS A 415 4.93 22.10 26.86
C CYS A 415 5.87 22.92 25.97
N ARG A 416 5.68 24.25 25.91
CA ARG A 416 6.65 25.14 25.26
C ARG A 416 7.93 25.12 26.10
N ARG A 417 9.11 25.19 25.48
CA ARG A 417 10.39 25.22 26.19
C ARG A 417 11.23 26.39 25.70
N ALA A 418 12.16 26.86 26.52
CA ALA A 418 13.08 27.92 26.15
C ALA A 418 14.49 27.57 26.62
N LYS A 419 15.48 27.90 25.80
CA LYS A 419 16.89 27.81 26.15
C LYS A 419 17.33 29.12 26.76
N ALA A 420 17.90 29.07 27.96
CA ALA A 420 18.50 30.23 28.58
C ALA A 420 19.71 30.72 27.75
N LEU A 421 19.67 31.98 27.32
CA LEU A 421 20.77 32.65 26.64
C LEU A 421 21.77 33.25 27.64
N LEU A 422 21.31 33.51 28.86
CA LEU A 422 22.02 34.17 29.95
C LEU A 422 21.74 33.46 31.28
N ASP A 423 22.55 33.73 32.29
CA ASP A 423 22.26 33.34 33.68
C ASP A 423 21.19 34.28 34.27
N PHE A 424 20.30 33.73 35.09
CA PHE A 424 19.32 34.47 35.88
C PHE A 424 19.30 33.93 37.30
N GLU A 425 19.75 34.74 38.26
CA GLU A 425 19.78 34.35 39.67
C GLU A 425 18.42 34.61 40.32
N ARG A 426 17.93 33.61 41.05
CA ARG A 426 16.70 33.70 41.86
C ARG A 426 16.98 34.50 43.12
N ASN A 427 16.35 35.65 43.28
CA ASN A 427 16.41 36.48 44.48
C ASN A 427 15.15 36.33 45.35
N ASP A 428 13.99 36.18 44.70
CA ASP A 428 12.70 36.04 45.36
C ASP A 428 12.06 34.66 45.14
N ASP A 429 11.08 34.33 45.98
CA ASP A 429 10.49 32.99 45.99
C ASP A 429 9.63 32.68 44.75
N ASP A 430 9.13 33.72 44.09
CA ASP A 430 8.34 33.64 42.86
C ASP A 430 9.18 33.66 41.58
N GLU A 431 10.50 33.91 41.66
CA GLU A 431 11.43 33.89 40.53
C GLU A 431 11.95 32.46 40.21
N LEU A 432 12.16 32.17 38.93
CA LEU A 432 12.78 30.93 38.46
C LEU A 432 14.23 31.17 38.03
N GLY A 433 15.19 30.81 38.89
CA GLY A 433 16.62 30.92 38.56
C GLY A 433 17.10 29.81 37.62
N PHE A 434 18.00 30.16 36.70
CA PHE A 434 18.60 29.25 35.71
C PHE A 434 19.98 29.73 35.25
N ARG A 435 20.75 28.84 34.64
CA ARG A 435 22.05 29.14 34.01
C ARG A 435 21.91 29.17 32.50
N LYS A 436 22.84 29.87 31.84
CA LYS A 436 22.99 29.88 30.39
C LYS A 436 23.08 28.45 29.87
N ASN A 437 22.26 28.18 28.85
CA ASN A 437 21.98 26.90 28.21
C ASN A 437 21.03 25.95 28.94
N ASP A 438 20.48 26.31 30.11
CA ASP A 438 19.41 25.52 30.73
C ASP A 438 18.16 25.51 29.85
N ILE A 439 17.43 24.40 29.89
CA ILE A 439 16.17 24.23 29.15
C ILE A 439 15.00 24.36 30.12
N ILE A 440 14.28 25.46 30.00
CA ILE A 440 13.15 25.83 30.87
C ILE A 440 11.86 25.39 30.21
N THR A 441 10.96 24.77 30.97
CA THR A 441 9.58 24.51 30.52
C THR A 441 8.74 25.76 30.71
N ILE A 442 8.27 26.36 29.62
CA ILE A 442 7.39 27.53 29.65
C ILE A 442 5.96 27.08 29.95
N ILE A 443 5.40 27.64 31.01
CA ILE A 443 4.04 27.38 31.47
C ILE A 443 3.07 28.49 31.03
N SER A 444 3.52 29.74 30.94
CA SER A 444 2.70 30.86 30.45
C SER A 444 3.57 31.94 29.81
N GLN A 445 3.08 32.53 28.71
CA GLN A 445 3.72 33.62 27.95
C GLN A 445 2.80 34.84 27.81
N ASN A 446 1.81 34.97 28.70
CA ASN A 446 0.74 35.96 28.57
C ASN A 446 1.24 37.41 28.68
N ASP A 447 2.50 37.61 29.10
CA ASP A 447 3.18 38.89 29.21
C ASP A 447 4.44 38.91 28.30
N GLU A 448 4.67 40.03 27.61
CA GLU A 448 5.75 40.19 26.62
C GLU A 448 7.15 40.22 27.24
N HIS A 449 7.24 40.46 28.54
CA HIS A 449 8.50 40.67 29.26
C HIS A 449 8.76 39.63 30.35
N CYS A 450 7.71 39.03 30.90
CA CYS A 450 7.78 38.15 32.06
C CYS A 450 7.02 36.84 31.82
N TRP A 451 7.74 35.73 31.69
CA TRP A 451 7.14 34.41 31.46
C TRP A 451 7.17 33.57 32.71
N VAL A 452 6.25 32.63 32.85
CA VAL A 452 6.25 31.64 33.94
C VAL A 452 6.77 30.33 33.39
N GLY A 453 7.69 29.68 34.09
CA GLY A 453 8.18 28.37 33.70
C GLY A 453 8.60 27.48 34.87
N GLU A 454 9.09 26.31 34.51
CA GLU A 454 9.53 25.27 35.43
C GLU A 454 10.87 24.68 34.99
N LEU A 455 11.77 24.51 35.96
CA LEU A 455 13.09 23.89 35.79
C LEU A 455 13.40 23.08 37.06
N ASN A 456 13.73 21.79 36.91
CA ASN A 456 14.06 20.88 38.02
C ASN A 456 12.97 20.81 39.13
N GLY A 457 11.70 20.92 38.76
CA GLY A 457 10.56 20.91 39.68
C GLY A 457 10.33 22.21 40.45
N LEU A 458 11.14 23.25 40.19
CA LEU A 458 10.91 24.61 40.69
C LEU A 458 10.15 25.40 39.64
N ARG A 459 9.13 26.16 40.06
CA ARG A 459 8.29 26.98 39.20
C ARG A 459 8.36 28.44 39.64
N GLY A 460 8.48 29.34 38.69
CA GLY A 460 8.55 30.78 38.93
C GLY A 460 8.55 31.58 37.65
N TRP A 461 8.56 32.91 37.76
CA TRP A 461 8.64 33.80 36.63
C TRP A 461 10.10 34.08 36.22
N PHE A 462 10.30 34.45 34.96
CA PHE A 462 11.59 34.85 34.42
C PHE A 462 11.50 35.83 33.23
N PRO A 463 12.55 36.61 32.94
CA PRO A 463 12.54 37.55 31.82
C PRO A 463 12.54 36.85 30.45
N ALA A 464 11.56 37.16 29.60
CA ALA A 464 11.42 36.60 28.25
C ALA A 464 12.66 36.82 27.37
N LYS A 465 13.32 37.98 27.51
CA LYS A 465 14.51 38.37 26.74
C LYS A 465 15.78 37.56 27.09
N PHE A 466 15.77 36.81 28.19
CA PHE A 466 16.92 36.00 28.63
C PHE A 466 16.89 34.59 28.07
N VAL A 467 15.84 34.27 27.32
CA VAL A 467 15.67 32.94 26.76
C VAL A 467 15.38 33.03 25.26
N GLU A 468 15.76 32.00 24.55
CA GLU A 468 15.34 31.76 23.17
C GLU A 468 14.27 30.67 23.24
N VAL A 469 13.06 30.98 22.76
CA VAL A 469 12.00 29.96 22.66
C VAL A 469 12.51 28.84 21.76
N LEU A 470 12.56 27.64 22.30
CA LEU A 470 12.79 26.44 21.52
C LEU A 470 11.43 26.05 20.94
N ASP A 471 11.28 26.11 19.62
CA ASP A 471 10.06 25.67 18.92
C ASP A 471 10.00 24.14 18.90
N GLU A 472 9.89 23.52 20.07
CA GLU A 472 9.77 22.07 20.23
C GLU A 472 8.29 21.71 20.36
N ARG A 473 7.61 21.69 19.22
CA ARG A 473 6.19 21.34 19.14
C ARG A 473 5.95 19.83 19.21
N SER A 474 6.43 19.15 20.24
CA SER A 474 5.81 17.91 20.79
C SER A 474 6.72 17.20 21.79
N LYS A 475 6.19 17.00 23.01
CA LYS A 475 6.62 15.97 24.00
C LYS A 475 8.15 15.89 24.24
N ARG A 476 8.60 14.77 24.82
CA ARG A 476 9.94 14.54 25.37
C ARG A 476 11.00 14.80 24.31
N TYR A 477 11.82 15.83 24.51
CA TYR A 477 12.94 16.18 23.64
C TYR A 477 13.75 14.94 23.26
N SER A 478 14.18 14.91 22.02
CA SER A 478 15.17 13.95 21.55
C SER A 478 16.23 14.70 20.76
N CYS A 479 17.48 14.62 21.21
CA CYS A 479 18.60 15.17 20.44
C CYS A 479 18.85 14.41 19.13
N ALA A 480 18.31 13.20 19.00
CA ALA A 480 18.36 12.40 17.78
C ALA A 480 17.44 12.96 16.67
N GLY A 481 16.37 13.67 17.06
CA GLY A 481 15.40 14.27 16.14
C GLY A 481 15.67 15.73 15.77
N ASP A 482 16.69 16.34 16.35
CA ASP A 482 17.00 17.76 16.20
C ASP A 482 18.10 17.98 15.16
N ASP A 483 17.75 18.59 14.02
CA ASP A 483 18.70 18.80 12.91
C ASP A 483 19.71 19.94 13.15
N SER A 484 19.55 20.73 14.21
CA SER A 484 20.57 21.68 14.68
C SER A 484 21.64 21.03 15.55
N VAL A 485 21.32 19.88 16.16
CA VAL A 485 22.23 19.13 17.05
C VAL A 485 22.84 17.93 16.34
N ASN A 486 22.05 17.20 15.55
CA ASN A 486 22.48 15.98 14.88
C ASN A 486 22.19 16.07 13.38
N GLU A 487 23.20 16.44 12.59
CA GLU A 487 23.04 16.59 11.14
C GLU A 487 22.65 15.26 10.44
N ALA A 488 22.91 14.09 11.04
CA ALA A 488 22.56 12.81 10.42
C ALA A 488 21.04 12.65 10.22
N ILE A 489 20.21 13.24 11.08
CA ILE A 489 18.75 13.20 10.92
C ILE A 489 18.29 13.96 9.66
N THR A 490 19.07 14.96 9.21
CA THR A 490 18.82 15.67 7.95
C THR A 490 18.92 14.73 6.76
N ASP A 491 20.00 13.96 6.68
CA ASP A 491 20.24 13.04 5.57
C ASP A 491 19.21 11.89 5.57
N LEU A 492 18.88 11.36 6.75
CA LEU A 492 17.87 10.31 6.89
C LEU A 492 16.48 10.79 6.46
N VAL A 493 16.04 11.96 6.94
CA VAL A 493 14.71 12.48 6.63
C VAL A 493 14.64 13.00 5.19
N ARG A 494 15.53 13.93 4.81
CA ARG A 494 15.46 14.63 3.52
C ARG A 494 16.08 13.81 2.37
N GLY A 495 17.11 13.02 2.65
CA GLY A 495 17.84 12.22 1.67
C GLY A 495 17.30 10.80 1.46
N THR A 496 16.70 10.19 2.48
CA THR A 496 16.20 8.80 2.40
C THR A 496 14.67 8.72 2.47
N PHE A 497 14.06 9.28 3.52
CA PHE A 497 12.61 9.17 3.73
C PHE A 497 11.77 9.99 2.76
N CYS A 498 12.13 11.25 2.52
CA CYS A 498 11.42 12.13 1.60
C CYS A 498 11.33 11.58 0.16
N PRO A 499 12.40 11.05 -0.46
CA PRO A 499 12.29 10.37 -1.74
C PRO A 499 11.35 9.16 -1.72
N ALA A 500 11.40 8.34 -0.67
CA ALA A 500 10.57 7.15 -0.58
C ALA A 500 9.06 7.50 -0.47
N ILE A 501 8.68 8.47 0.37
CA ILE A 501 7.28 8.91 0.44
C ILE A 501 6.84 9.65 -0.84
N LYS A 502 7.76 10.36 -1.52
CA LYS A 502 7.49 10.96 -2.82
C LYS A 502 7.16 9.90 -3.86
N GLN A 503 7.87 8.78 -3.93
CA GLN A 503 7.57 7.69 -4.86
C GLN A 503 6.15 7.13 -4.66
N VAL A 504 5.72 6.98 -3.40
CA VAL A 504 4.34 6.56 -3.07
C VAL A 504 3.32 7.56 -3.60
N LEU A 505 3.58 8.87 -3.43
CA LEU A 505 2.71 9.94 -3.91
C LEU A 505 2.77 10.13 -5.43
N GLU A 506 3.88 9.79 -6.10
CA GLU A 506 3.96 9.88 -7.57
C GLU A 506 3.32 8.68 -8.26
N HIS A 507 3.21 7.55 -7.56
CA HIS A 507 2.65 6.32 -8.09
C HIS A 507 1.19 6.53 -8.52
N GLY A 508 0.98 6.55 -9.83
CA GLY A 508 -0.36 6.66 -10.43
C GLY A 508 -0.91 8.06 -10.58
N MET A 509 -0.07 9.09 -10.49
CA MET A 509 -0.45 10.44 -10.90
C MET A 509 -0.80 10.50 -12.39
N ARG A 510 -1.90 11.19 -12.71
CA ARG A 510 -2.34 11.51 -14.06
C ARG A 510 -1.53 12.69 -14.58
N ARG A 511 -1.01 12.58 -15.79
CA ARG A 511 -0.45 13.73 -16.50
C ARG A 511 -1.61 14.54 -17.11
N PRO A 512 -1.63 15.87 -16.97
CA PRO A 512 -2.67 16.69 -17.58
C PRO A 512 -2.66 16.50 -19.10
N ASN A 513 -3.81 16.12 -19.67
CA ASN A 513 -3.94 15.88 -21.10
C ASN A 513 -3.84 17.22 -21.87
N PHE A 514 -2.94 17.24 -22.86
CA PHE A 514 -2.86 18.18 -23.99
C PHE A 514 -1.87 19.37 -23.92
N LEU A 515 -1.43 19.87 -22.76
CA LEU A 515 -0.48 21.01 -22.71
C LEU A 515 0.77 20.79 -21.84
N GLY A 516 1.00 19.58 -21.32
CA GLY A 516 2.26 19.26 -20.62
C GLY A 516 2.49 20.08 -19.34
N GLY A 517 1.42 20.47 -18.65
CA GLY A 517 1.52 21.17 -17.36
C GLY A 517 2.29 20.37 -16.30
N PRO A 518 2.84 21.04 -15.27
CA PRO A 518 3.61 20.37 -14.22
C PRO A 518 2.76 19.30 -13.52
N CYS A 519 3.34 18.13 -13.32
CA CYS A 519 2.73 16.99 -12.62
C CYS A 519 3.64 16.67 -11.44
N HIS A 520 3.22 17.05 -10.24
CA HIS A 520 4.01 16.88 -9.02
C HIS A 520 3.08 16.73 -7.80
N PRO A 521 3.41 15.88 -6.80
CA PRO A 521 2.58 15.68 -5.62
C PRO A 521 2.19 16.97 -4.88
N TRP A 522 3.08 17.96 -4.85
CA TRP A 522 2.83 19.28 -4.25
C TRP A 522 1.54 19.95 -4.75
N LEU A 523 1.28 19.91 -6.06
CA LEU A 523 0.08 20.55 -6.65
C LEU A 523 -1.21 19.86 -6.21
N PHE A 524 -1.17 18.53 -6.12
CA PHE A 524 -2.27 17.75 -5.56
C PHE A 524 -2.50 18.10 -4.09
N ILE A 525 -1.45 18.14 -3.29
CA ILE A 525 -1.52 18.45 -1.85
C ILE A 525 -2.09 19.85 -1.63
N GLU A 526 -1.66 20.83 -2.43
CA GLU A 526 -2.14 22.21 -2.35
C GLU A 526 -3.64 22.32 -2.64
N GLU A 527 -4.11 21.65 -3.69
CA GLU A 527 -5.54 21.63 -4.05
C GLU A 527 -6.36 20.87 -2.99
N ALA A 528 -5.90 19.70 -2.55
CA ALA A 528 -6.59 18.88 -1.55
C ALA A 528 -6.68 19.61 -0.20
N ALA A 529 -5.58 20.20 0.28
CA ALA A 529 -5.57 20.94 1.55
C ALA A 529 -6.51 22.16 1.51
N THR A 530 -6.62 22.82 0.36
CA THR A 530 -7.56 23.94 0.17
C THR A 530 -9.01 23.44 0.22
N LYS A 531 -9.31 22.35 -0.50
CA LYS A 531 -10.64 21.77 -0.59
C LYS A 531 -11.18 21.24 0.74
N GLU A 532 -10.32 20.62 1.57
CA GLU A 532 -10.72 20.12 2.89
C GLU A 532 -11.22 21.24 3.82
N VAL A 533 -10.67 22.45 3.68
CA VAL A 533 -11.04 23.61 4.52
C VAL A 533 -12.18 24.45 3.94
N GLU A 534 -12.49 24.30 2.64
CA GLU A 534 -13.60 25.00 1.98
C GLU A 534 -14.98 24.65 2.58
N ARG A 535 -15.14 23.45 3.15
CA ARG A 535 -16.39 23.02 3.81
C ARG A 535 -16.77 23.88 5.02
N ASP A 536 -15.78 24.50 5.67
CA ASP A 536 -15.95 25.37 6.85
C ASP A 536 -15.24 26.73 6.66
N PHE A 537 -15.09 27.18 5.40
CA PHE A 537 -14.20 28.27 5.01
C PHE A 537 -14.41 29.55 5.83
N ASN A 538 -15.66 29.97 6.05
CA ASN A 538 -15.96 31.18 6.82
C ASN A 538 -15.56 31.06 8.30
N SER A 539 -15.65 29.87 8.89
CA SER A 539 -15.26 29.61 10.29
C SER A 539 -13.74 29.51 10.43
N VAL A 540 -13.10 28.77 9.52
CA VAL A 540 -11.65 28.54 9.54
C VAL A 540 -10.87 29.78 9.12
N TYR A 541 -11.29 30.47 8.05
CA TYR A 541 -10.66 31.71 7.59
C TYR A 541 -10.82 32.82 8.61
N SER A 542 -12.03 33.02 9.17
CA SER A 542 -12.22 34.01 10.24
C SER A 542 -11.33 33.71 11.44
N ARG A 543 -11.22 32.43 11.85
CA ARG A 543 -10.35 32.02 12.96
C ARG A 543 -8.86 32.21 12.65
N LEU A 544 -8.37 31.78 11.49
CA LEU A 544 -6.97 31.90 11.08
C LEU A 544 -6.55 33.37 10.88
N VAL A 545 -7.42 34.20 10.29
CA VAL A 545 -7.19 35.65 10.12
C VAL A 545 -7.22 36.36 11.45
N LEU A 546 -8.16 36.05 12.35
CA LEU A 546 -8.21 36.60 13.70
C LEU A 546 -6.94 36.22 14.50
N CYS A 547 -6.49 34.97 14.44
CA CYS A 547 -5.25 34.52 15.09
C CYS A 547 -4.01 35.27 14.57
N LYS A 548 -3.89 35.44 13.24
CA LYS A 548 -2.75 36.15 12.61
C LYS A 548 -2.77 37.66 12.88
N THR A 549 -3.96 38.26 12.96
CA THR A 549 -4.14 39.72 13.10
C THR A 549 -4.07 40.18 14.56
N TYR A 550 -4.57 39.37 15.51
CA TYR A 550 -4.70 39.77 16.92
C TYR A 550 -3.69 39.11 17.87
N ARG A 551 -2.76 38.26 17.37
CA ARG A 551 -1.81 37.50 18.21
C ARG A 551 -2.48 36.82 19.41
N LEU A 552 -3.72 36.35 19.23
CA LEU A 552 -4.44 35.64 20.28
C LEU A 552 -3.70 34.35 20.56
N ASP A 553 -3.05 34.26 21.71
CA ASP A 553 -2.45 33.02 22.18
C ASP A 553 -3.53 31.93 22.23
N GLU A 554 -3.24 30.82 21.57
CA GLU A 554 -4.04 29.60 21.62
C GLU A 554 -3.93 28.94 23.00
N ASP A 555 -4.45 29.59 24.04
CA ASP A 555 -4.69 28.91 25.32
C ASP A 555 -5.90 27.97 25.13
N GLY A 556 -5.66 26.83 24.45
CA GLY A 556 -6.48 25.62 24.62
C GLY A 556 -7.20 25.02 23.41
N LYS A 557 -7.09 25.56 22.17
CA LYS A 557 -7.81 24.97 21.00
C LYS A 557 -6.87 24.35 19.97
N VAL A 558 -6.64 23.05 20.12
CA VAL A 558 -5.90 22.18 19.19
C VAL A 558 -6.52 22.23 17.78
N LEU A 559 -5.70 22.53 16.76
CA LEU A 559 -6.08 22.45 15.34
C LEU A 559 -6.35 21.01 14.93
N THR A 560 -7.33 20.78 14.05
CA THR A 560 -7.49 19.47 13.43
C THR A 560 -6.34 19.20 12.45
N PRO A 561 -6.04 17.92 12.12
CA PRO A 561 -5.01 17.59 11.13
C PRO A 561 -5.18 18.32 9.79
N GLU A 562 -6.41 18.48 9.30
CA GLU A 562 -6.75 19.15 8.05
C GLU A 562 -6.48 20.65 8.11
N GLU A 563 -6.87 21.31 9.20
CA GLU A 563 -6.62 22.73 9.43
C GLU A 563 -5.12 23.03 9.55
N LEU A 564 -4.39 22.14 10.23
CA LEU A 564 -2.93 22.23 10.35
C LEU A 564 -2.26 22.02 8.99
N LEU A 565 -2.71 21.03 8.20
CA LEU A 565 -2.21 20.79 6.84
C LEU A 565 -2.36 22.05 5.96
N TYR A 566 -3.56 22.62 5.92
CA TYR A 566 -3.83 23.84 5.17
C TYR A 566 -2.92 24.99 5.61
N ARG A 567 -2.80 25.21 6.92
CA ARG A 567 -1.93 26.26 7.48
C ARG A 567 -0.46 26.08 7.09
N CYS A 568 0.06 24.85 7.16
CA CYS A 568 1.42 24.51 6.76
C CYS A 568 1.65 24.75 5.26
N VAL A 569 0.72 24.33 4.40
CA VAL A 569 0.79 24.56 2.95
C VAL A 569 0.81 26.06 2.62
N GLN A 570 -0.06 26.86 3.25
CA GLN A 570 -0.07 28.32 3.06
C GLN A 570 1.22 28.99 3.55
N ALA A 571 1.73 28.55 4.71
CA ALA A 571 2.99 29.05 5.24
C ALA A 571 4.15 28.76 4.28
N ILE A 572 4.27 27.53 3.79
CA ILE A 572 5.30 27.13 2.82
C ILE A 572 5.15 27.94 1.53
N ASN A 573 3.95 28.09 0.98
CA ASN A 573 3.75 28.89 -0.23
C ASN A 573 4.17 30.35 -0.06
N SER A 574 4.02 30.91 1.14
CA SER A 574 4.45 32.28 1.43
C SER A 574 5.97 32.41 1.64
N SER A 575 6.64 31.43 2.27
CA SER A 575 8.09 31.50 2.53
C SER A 575 8.95 30.92 1.41
N HIS A 576 8.43 29.97 0.63
CA HIS A 576 9.14 29.22 -0.41
C HIS A 576 8.73 29.62 -1.84
N VAL A 577 8.41 30.90 -2.08
CA VAL A 577 7.84 31.39 -3.35
C VAL A 577 8.67 30.95 -4.57
N ASN A 578 9.99 31.03 -4.47
CA ASN A 578 10.92 30.69 -5.56
C ASN A 578 11.55 29.28 -5.45
N ALA A 579 11.11 28.47 -4.49
CA ALA A 579 11.68 27.14 -4.29
C ALA A 579 11.07 26.10 -5.25
N GLN A 580 11.85 25.07 -5.58
CA GLN A 580 11.34 23.92 -6.32
C GLN A 580 10.26 23.18 -5.50
N MET A 581 9.31 22.54 -6.19
CA MET A 581 8.22 21.82 -5.52
C MET A 581 8.72 20.66 -4.64
N ASP A 582 9.87 20.07 -4.99
CA ASP A 582 10.54 19.07 -4.17
C ASP A 582 10.98 19.63 -2.82
N VAL A 583 11.49 20.87 -2.80
CA VAL A 583 11.85 21.57 -1.56
C VAL A 583 10.59 21.80 -0.73
N LYS A 584 9.53 22.33 -1.35
CA LYS A 584 8.23 22.54 -0.66
C LYS A 584 7.67 21.25 -0.04
N LEU A 585 7.74 20.13 -0.78
CA LEU A 585 7.31 18.83 -0.30
C LEU A 585 8.14 18.36 0.90
N ARG A 586 9.48 18.48 0.84
CA ARG A 586 10.36 18.14 1.96
C ARG A 586 10.11 18.99 3.19
N SER A 587 9.90 20.30 3.01
CA SER A 587 9.55 21.21 4.11
C SER A 587 8.23 20.82 4.77
N LEU A 588 7.22 20.44 3.97
CA LEU A 588 5.96 19.93 4.52
C LEU A 588 6.15 18.63 5.28
N VAL A 589 6.95 17.69 4.75
CA VAL A 589 7.28 16.45 5.46
C VAL A 589 7.93 16.74 6.82
N CYS A 590 8.89 17.68 6.88
CA CYS A 590 9.52 18.10 8.14
C CYS A 590 8.49 18.64 9.14
N LEU A 591 7.59 19.52 8.70
CA LEU A 591 6.51 20.04 9.55
C LEU A 591 5.61 18.92 10.06
N GLY A 592 5.23 17.97 9.20
CA GLY A 592 4.38 16.85 9.59
C GLY A 592 5.07 15.88 10.57
N LEU A 593 6.40 15.72 10.51
CA LEU A 593 7.18 14.93 11.46
C LEU A 593 7.28 15.64 12.82
N ASN A 594 7.60 16.94 12.82
CA ASN A 594 7.65 17.76 14.04
C ASN A 594 6.31 17.72 14.79
N GLU A 595 5.21 17.74 14.04
CA GLU A 595 3.84 17.71 14.55
C GLU A 595 3.29 16.26 14.73
N GLN A 596 4.08 15.24 14.41
CA GLN A 596 3.73 13.80 14.49
C GLN A 596 2.42 13.42 13.77
N VAL A 597 2.09 14.10 12.68
CA VAL A 597 0.76 14.07 12.04
C VAL A 597 0.77 13.56 10.59
N LEU A 598 1.93 13.19 10.03
CA LEU A 598 2.03 12.76 8.62
C LEU A 598 1.05 11.66 8.21
N HIS A 599 0.84 10.66 9.07
CA HIS A 599 -0.08 9.56 8.83
C HIS A 599 -1.55 10.02 8.73
N LEU A 600 -1.93 11.03 9.52
CA LEU A 600 -3.25 11.67 9.46
C LEU A 600 -3.38 12.62 8.26
N TRP A 601 -2.31 13.30 7.87
CA TRP A 601 -2.30 14.10 6.63
C TRP A 601 -2.46 13.22 5.39
N LEU A 602 -1.82 12.05 5.35
CA LEU A 602 -2.04 11.10 4.25
C LEU A 602 -3.51 10.68 4.17
N GLU A 603 -4.14 10.38 5.31
CA GLU A 603 -5.57 10.06 5.36
C GLU A 603 -6.45 11.21 4.85
N ALA A 604 -6.20 12.44 5.29
CA ALA A 604 -6.95 13.61 4.83
C ALA A 604 -6.82 13.81 3.31
N LEU A 605 -5.60 13.71 2.78
CA LEU A 605 -5.32 13.81 1.34
C LEU A 605 -6.03 12.71 0.55
N CYS A 606 -5.94 11.46 1.00
CA CYS A 606 -6.57 10.31 0.36
C CYS A 606 -8.09 10.36 0.46
N SER A 607 -8.66 11.00 1.49
CA SER A 607 -10.10 11.14 1.69
C SER A 607 -10.74 12.19 0.77
N CYS A 608 -9.94 13.10 0.20
CA CYS A 608 -10.41 14.15 -0.71
C CYS A 608 -10.72 13.63 -2.13
N MET A 609 -11.73 12.77 -2.25
CA MET A 609 -12.00 11.97 -3.47
C MET A 609 -12.16 12.79 -4.74
N GLU A 610 -12.78 13.97 -4.67
CA GLU A 610 -12.95 14.87 -5.81
C GLU A 610 -11.59 15.28 -6.42
N VAL A 611 -10.64 15.63 -5.55
CA VAL A 611 -9.28 16.02 -5.96
C VAL A 611 -8.46 14.79 -6.33
N VAL A 612 -8.55 13.70 -5.56
CA VAL A 612 -7.86 12.44 -5.86
C VAL A 612 -8.23 11.91 -7.25
N GLN A 613 -9.50 11.90 -7.63
CA GLN A 613 -9.94 11.40 -8.94
C GLN A 613 -9.46 12.27 -10.11
N LYS A 614 -9.24 13.56 -9.87
CA LYS A 614 -8.65 14.49 -10.85
C LYS A 614 -7.16 14.18 -11.06
N TRP A 615 -6.42 13.97 -9.97
CA TRP A 615 -4.96 13.86 -10.00
C TRP A 615 -4.42 12.44 -10.15
N TYR A 616 -5.19 11.41 -9.82
CA TYR A 616 -4.71 10.03 -9.75
C TYR A 616 -5.58 9.05 -10.52
N HIS A 617 -4.93 8.04 -11.09
CA HIS A 617 -5.61 6.84 -11.55
C HIS A 617 -6.03 5.98 -10.35
N GLY A 618 -7.12 5.21 -10.51
CA GLY A 618 -7.64 4.34 -9.44
C GLY A 618 -6.62 3.32 -8.89
N TRP A 619 -5.61 2.99 -9.69
CA TRP A 619 -4.53 2.07 -9.31
C TRP A 619 -3.40 2.67 -8.49
N SER A 620 -3.42 3.98 -8.24
CA SER A 620 -2.46 4.65 -7.36
C SER A 620 -2.57 4.19 -5.91
N PHE A 621 -1.53 4.43 -5.11
CA PHE A 621 -1.65 4.25 -3.65
C PHE A 621 -2.66 5.21 -3.05
N VAL A 622 -2.76 6.43 -3.59
CA VAL A 622 -3.65 7.48 -3.07
C VAL A 622 -5.14 7.18 -3.34
N SER A 623 -5.47 6.59 -4.49
CA SER A 623 -6.86 6.25 -4.87
C SER A 623 -7.30 4.83 -4.48
N SER A 624 -6.36 3.91 -4.28
CA SER A 624 -6.66 2.58 -3.75
C SER A 624 -6.48 2.60 -2.25
N PRO A 625 -7.09 1.70 -1.47
CA PRO A 625 -6.86 1.71 -0.04
C PRO A 625 -5.49 1.11 0.35
N GLY A 626 -4.57 0.93 -0.60
CA GLY A 626 -3.15 0.77 -0.30
C GLY A 626 -2.58 1.92 0.55
N TRP A 627 -3.17 3.13 0.51
CA TRP A 627 -2.77 4.24 1.39
C TRP A 627 -2.88 3.93 2.89
N VAL A 628 -3.74 2.99 3.33
CA VAL A 628 -3.85 2.65 4.75
C VAL A 628 -2.64 1.84 5.22
N GLN A 629 -2.10 0.97 4.35
CA GLN A 629 -0.84 0.29 4.64
C GLN A 629 0.29 1.33 4.81
N VAL A 630 0.35 2.30 3.91
CA VAL A 630 1.30 3.43 3.99
C VAL A 630 1.07 4.24 5.27
N LYS A 631 -0.19 4.50 5.65
CA LYS A 631 -0.55 5.20 6.89
C LYS A 631 -0.01 4.46 8.12
N CYS A 632 -0.18 3.14 8.21
CA CYS A 632 0.35 2.33 9.32
C CYS A 632 1.87 2.40 9.40
N GLU A 633 2.56 2.34 8.27
CA GLU A 633 4.02 2.49 8.24
C GLU A 633 4.43 3.89 8.70
N LEU A 634 3.78 4.96 8.21
CA LEU A 634 4.05 6.34 8.64
C LEU A 634 3.77 6.58 10.13
N ARG A 635 2.79 5.88 10.73
CA ARG A 635 2.44 5.98 12.15
C ARG A 635 3.61 5.64 13.07
N VAL A 636 4.52 4.75 12.64
CA VAL A 636 5.75 4.44 13.39
C VAL A 636 6.54 5.72 13.72
N LEU A 637 6.66 6.64 12.75
CA LEU A 637 7.37 7.90 12.94
C LEU A 637 6.68 8.84 13.95
N ALA A 638 5.38 8.72 14.17
CA ALA A 638 4.66 9.50 15.18
C ALA A 638 5.07 9.15 16.62
N SER A 639 5.85 8.09 16.83
CA SER A 639 6.40 7.71 18.14
C SER A 639 7.68 8.48 18.52
N PHE A 640 8.30 9.20 17.57
CA PHE A 640 9.57 9.89 17.75
C PHE A 640 9.39 11.42 17.74
N SER A 641 10.17 12.13 18.57
CA SER A 641 10.09 13.60 18.66
C SER A 641 11.10 14.21 17.68
N PHE A 642 10.63 15.08 16.79
CA PHE A 642 11.44 15.74 15.77
C PHE A 642 11.50 17.25 15.99
N SER A 643 12.64 17.85 15.69
CA SER A 643 12.89 19.29 15.65
C SER A 643 13.65 19.62 14.37
N LEU A 644 12.93 19.58 13.25
CA LEU A 644 13.48 19.76 11.91
C LEU A 644 13.19 21.16 11.37
N ASN A 645 14.20 21.82 10.82
CA ASN A 645 14.04 23.14 10.22
C ASN A 645 13.37 23.07 8.83
N PRO A 646 12.13 23.60 8.64
CA PRO A 646 11.45 23.57 7.35
C PRO A 646 12.14 24.43 6.28
N ASP A 647 12.94 25.43 6.68
CA ASP A 647 13.63 26.36 5.78
C ASP A 647 15.09 25.93 5.49
N TRP A 648 15.48 24.72 5.89
CA TRP A 648 16.86 24.21 5.77
C TRP A 648 17.45 24.41 4.36
N GLU A 649 16.67 24.13 3.32
CA GLU A 649 17.10 24.18 1.91
C GLU A 649 16.92 25.56 1.25
N LEU A 650 16.38 26.56 1.98
CA LEU A 650 16.22 27.93 1.49
C LEU A 650 17.48 28.78 1.69
N ARG A 651 18.42 28.32 2.51
CA ARG A 651 19.64 29.07 2.86
C ARG A 651 20.59 29.14 1.65
N PRO A 652 20.94 30.33 1.15
CA PRO A 652 21.95 30.45 0.10
C PRO A 652 23.34 30.11 0.66
N GLY A 653 23.93 28.98 0.23
CA GLY A 653 25.38 28.75 0.34
C GLY A 653 25.88 27.68 1.33
N ARG A 654 25.54 26.40 1.14
CA ARG A 654 26.33 25.29 1.74
C ARG A 654 27.12 24.44 0.73
N ASN A 655 26.96 24.68 -0.58
CA ASN A 655 27.69 23.95 -1.65
C ASN A 655 28.88 24.72 -2.24
N ARG A 656 29.29 25.85 -1.67
CA ARG A 656 30.52 26.57 -2.02
C ARG A 656 31.11 27.17 -0.75
N GLU A 657 32.43 27.05 -0.60
CA GLU A 657 33.29 27.66 0.42
C GLU A 657 33.35 26.91 1.77
N GLY A 658 34.50 26.49 2.30
CA GLY A 658 35.84 26.53 1.73
C GLY A 658 36.46 27.93 1.67
N ALA A 659 35.96 28.88 2.47
CA ALA A 659 36.57 30.18 2.73
C ALA A 659 35.80 30.90 3.85
N GLY A 660 36.52 31.27 4.91
CA GLY A 660 36.21 32.21 6.01
C GLY A 660 34.77 32.66 6.29
N GLU A 661 34.25 32.32 7.47
CA GLU A 661 33.12 32.99 8.13
C GLU A 661 33.33 34.52 8.23
N PRO A 662 32.30 35.36 7.98
CA PRO A 662 32.28 36.73 8.50
C PRO A 662 31.85 36.69 9.97
N SER A 663 32.70 37.25 10.83
CA SER A 663 32.49 37.28 12.28
C SER A 663 31.24 38.07 12.69
N LEU A 664 30.62 37.65 13.80
CA LEU A 664 29.48 38.30 14.50
C LEU A 664 29.61 39.83 14.72
N LYS A 665 30.79 40.41 14.53
CA LYS A 665 31.06 41.84 14.72
C LYS A 665 30.43 42.73 13.65
N ASP A 666 30.24 42.24 12.43
CA ASP A 666 29.73 43.07 11.33
C ASP A 666 28.20 43.27 11.41
N GLY A 667 27.46 42.27 11.90
CA GLY A 667 26.01 42.39 12.12
C GLY A 667 25.63 43.34 13.25
N VAL A 668 26.45 43.43 14.30
CA VAL A 668 26.24 44.38 15.41
C VAL A 668 26.52 45.82 14.94
N ARG A 669 27.49 46.03 14.06
CA ARG A 669 27.83 47.35 13.52
C ARG A 669 26.71 47.91 12.64
N ASP A 670 26.13 47.09 11.76
CA ASP A 670 25.03 47.50 10.89
C ASP A 670 23.73 47.78 11.68
N MET A 671 23.48 47.03 12.75
CA MET A 671 22.32 47.24 13.61
C MET A 671 22.42 48.55 14.42
N LEU A 672 23.62 48.90 14.89
CA LEU A 672 23.86 50.13 15.66
C LEU A 672 23.78 51.39 14.79
N VAL A 673 24.15 51.31 13.51
CA VAL A 673 24.01 52.41 12.54
C VAL A 673 22.55 52.63 12.13
N LYS A 674 21.77 51.55 11.99
CA LYS A 674 20.37 51.60 11.54
C LYS A 674 19.40 52.17 12.58
N HIS A 675 19.76 52.14 13.86
CA HIS A 675 18.94 52.62 14.98
C HIS A 675 19.43 53.94 15.61
N HIS A 676 20.32 54.69 14.94
CA HIS A 676 20.78 56.04 15.33
C HIS A 676 21.30 56.18 16.78
N LEU A 677 21.88 55.12 17.35
CA LEU A 677 22.35 55.13 18.75
C LEU A 677 23.78 55.68 18.94
N PHE A 678 24.46 56.07 17.87
CA PHE A 678 25.74 56.81 17.94
C PHE A 678 25.88 57.74 16.73
N SER A 679 26.04 59.06 16.98
CA SER A 679 26.67 59.98 16.02
C SER A 679 28.13 60.13 16.41
N TRP A 680 29.06 59.98 15.46
CA TRP A 680 30.42 60.43 15.68
C TRP A 680 30.94 61.14 14.44
N ASP A 681 31.13 62.45 14.57
CA ASP A 681 32.39 63.05 14.16
C ASP A 681 33.43 62.60 15.20
N LEU A 682 34.30 61.67 14.81
CA LEU A 682 35.73 61.53 15.18
C LEU A 682 36.34 60.33 14.46
#